data_AF-A0A218ZTP7-F1
#
_entry.id   AF-A0A218ZTP7-F1
#
_cell.length_a   1.000
_cell.length_b   1.000
_cell.length_c   1.000
_cell.angle_alpha   90.00
_cell.angle_beta   90.00
_cell.angle_gamma   90.00
#
_symmetry.space_group_name_H-M   'P 1'
#
loop_
_entity.id
_entity.type
_entity.pdbx_description
1 polymer ?
#
loop_
_entity_poly.entity_id
_entity_poly.type
_entity_poly.pdbx_seq_one_letter_code
_entity_poly.pdbx_strand_id
1 'polypeptide(L)'
;MLKRKFVLATVIFVAFAMVMSSMALIGGVAANNSTSSQANTPSSLVASHYANPTLTGKAAQVMKALTEKGIPANYVYLPNFNPTVHKKDGVITPSYTTAPAPMGIGAYGISNNNGAGPATAYNLTTGSVMASLNVSSLQDFYALDDGPNSVTFQLNAVLHNVALFGNSSYAFWTQNVVFYSARTQSLLLLDNLWNFSSPSFTLTQNSLYNYSGIPVAPVYYYAVGPAFHVTYPFSLNLYLNTSVIDGRSAVFYNYSLETSGHYYSGSYDRIIFNSIPSSNPSYTAPPPQYLISGNTITPDGYIPYDAEIMIGGPGGGSTANVLNISATMQLKYMNATTSAYASFPDTFDVGSQTGETSQGVAVSWSPNDVATLTAGPSYLYGMWGLTPASTTMYTYTGSVNPPNSFMFTSPGGPFNATLSAWVPLSNTGKYSFTIPNGSLSANIMLSNYNPKLPTLNPGNNGQLTLTPNFTLGVYTPLYAMDNAQLQYISYYGNGTQGNPYVIYNNAPSSGYINPLFGELNDYAFPAFSGLLLHNVNAYTTVTSEPSFTVNYAKNVYSQIIVAYFGLPSTNNLGIVLYQTSNATVYGNQVTGWFSFEQSEFPVANLLLWNSQNDTVMYNQFTTLDSSMLVYNTQTQDGNNLIYGNLFIQSSQLNAANYAVIAVSTTFGTSPYGPVALTVYSSGNVISGNFFIVYNTAISPNYSIYSGYGVNYTDTWNHNFWWNYVNRSGPYNNNGQITSGYDNSPIIIHGFERYHVRILVNDFKHR
;
A
#
# COMPACT_ATOMS: atom_id res chain seq x y z
N MET A 1 -26.29 -30.32 -14.13
CA MET A 1 -27.05 -29.05 -14.08
C MET A 1 -27.77 -28.81 -12.74
N LEU A 2 -28.41 -29.80 -12.11
CA LEU A 2 -29.14 -29.61 -10.84
C LEU A 2 -28.26 -29.11 -9.67
N LYS A 3 -27.02 -29.61 -9.53
CA LYS A 3 -26.07 -29.17 -8.48
C LYS A 3 -25.61 -27.71 -8.63
N ARG A 4 -25.47 -27.20 -9.85
CA ARG A 4 -25.10 -25.78 -10.11
C ARG A 4 -26.22 -24.81 -9.76
N LYS A 5 -27.48 -25.20 -9.98
CA LYS A 5 -28.65 -24.39 -9.60
C LYS A 5 -28.86 -24.37 -8.08
N PHE A 6 -28.52 -25.46 -7.37
CA PHE A 6 -28.63 -25.54 -5.92
C PHE A 6 -27.59 -24.65 -5.21
N VAL A 7 -26.34 -24.65 -5.68
CA VAL A 7 -25.28 -23.76 -5.14
C VAL A 7 -25.61 -22.28 -5.37
N LEU A 8 -26.10 -21.92 -6.56
CA LEU A 8 -26.49 -20.53 -6.85
C LEU A 8 -27.69 -20.08 -6.00
N ALA A 9 -28.66 -20.95 -5.76
CA ALA A 9 -29.80 -20.65 -4.89
C ALA A 9 -29.38 -20.47 -3.41
N THR A 10 -28.45 -21.28 -2.91
CA THR A 10 -27.92 -21.14 -1.54
C THR A 10 -27.12 -19.85 -1.37
N VAL A 11 -26.30 -19.47 -2.36
CA VAL A 11 -25.54 -18.20 -2.33
C VAL A 11 -26.48 -16.99 -2.32
N ILE A 12 -27.55 -17.02 -3.13
CA ILE A 12 -28.57 -15.95 -3.15
C ILE A 12 -29.34 -15.88 -1.82
N PHE A 13 -29.69 -17.02 -1.22
CA PHE A 13 -30.43 -17.06 0.04
C PHE A 13 -29.58 -16.56 1.22
N VAL A 14 -28.29 -16.86 1.23
CA VAL A 14 -27.33 -16.37 2.23
C VAL A 14 -27.08 -14.87 2.07
N ALA A 15 -26.95 -14.37 0.84
CA ALA A 15 -26.87 -12.93 0.58
C ALA A 15 -28.13 -12.17 1.03
N PHE A 16 -29.32 -12.75 0.83
CA PHE A 16 -30.59 -12.14 1.27
C PHE A 16 -30.75 -12.13 2.80
N ALA A 17 -30.26 -13.17 3.50
CA ALA A 17 -30.26 -13.22 4.96
C ALA A 17 -29.30 -12.20 5.59
N MET A 18 -28.17 -11.90 4.94
CA MET A 18 -27.22 -10.86 5.36
C MET A 18 -27.75 -9.43 5.18
N VAL A 19 -28.64 -9.20 4.21
CA VAL A 19 -29.28 -7.88 3.97
C VAL A 19 -30.44 -7.62 4.94
N MET A 20 -31.14 -8.66 5.39
CA MET A 20 -32.30 -8.50 6.28
C MET A 20 -31.92 -8.33 7.76
N SER A 21 -30.73 -8.77 8.19
CA SER A 21 -30.25 -8.61 9.57
C SER A 21 -29.75 -7.20 9.89
N SER A 22 -29.50 -6.35 8.88
CA SER A 22 -29.00 -4.98 9.04
C SER A 22 -30.09 -3.89 9.05
N MET A 23 -31.37 -4.24 8.79
CA MET A 23 -32.47 -3.26 8.70
C MET A 23 -33.35 -3.12 9.96
N ALA A 24 -33.04 -3.82 11.05
CA ALA A 24 -33.83 -3.77 12.28
C ALA A 24 -33.07 -3.06 13.41
N LEU A 25 -32.96 -1.72 13.38
CA LEU A 25 -32.70 -0.84 14.55
C LEU A 25 -32.70 0.64 14.13
N ILE A 26 -33.88 1.24 13.90
CA ILE A 26 -34.03 2.70 13.90
C ILE A 26 -35.34 3.07 14.60
N GLY A 27 -35.23 3.73 15.75
CA GLY A 27 -36.33 4.43 16.40
C GLY A 27 -35.86 5.15 17.67
N GLY A 28 -35.80 6.49 17.64
CA GLY A 28 -35.79 7.28 18.88
C GLY A 28 -35.10 8.65 18.89
N VAL A 29 -35.83 9.68 18.42
CA VAL A 29 -36.00 11.05 18.97
C VAL A 29 -34.80 11.97 19.29
N ALA A 30 -34.86 13.18 18.71
CA ALA A 30 -33.98 14.33 18.91
C ALA A 30 -34.30 15.18 20.16
N ALA A 31 -33.29 15.89 20.69
CA ALA A 31 -33.49 17.11 21.47
C ALA A 31 -32.30 18.08 21.31
N ASN A 32 -32.64 19.33 20.97
CA ASN A 32 -31.79 20.52 20.91
C ASN A 32 -31.24 20.94 22.28
N ASN A 33 -30.06 21.58 22.32
CA ASN A 33 -29.90 22.90 22.95
C ASN A 33 -28.55 23.57 22.64
N SER A 34 -28.59 24.89 22.65
CA SER A 34 -27.65 25.89 22.10
C SER A 34 -26.74 26.56 23.14
N THR A 35 -25.76 27.35 22.64
CA THR A 35 -25.10 28.56 23.22
C THR A 35 -24.08 28.38 24.37
N SER A 36 -22.96 29.12 24.54
CA SER A 36 -22.29 30.25 23.85
C SER A 36 -20.95 30.61 24.56
N SER A 37 -20.15 31.49 23.93
CA SER A 37 -19.04 32.37 24.41
C SER A 37 -17.68 31.73 24.79
N GLN A 38 -16.49 32.08 24.25
CA GLN A 38 -15.76 33.28 23.76
C GLN A 38 -14.62 33.71 24.71
N ALA A 39 -13.47 34.05 24.08
CA ALA A 39 -12.34 34.90 24.53
C ALA A 39 -11.26 34.23 25.44
N ASN A 40 -9.93 34.36 25.27
CA ASN A 40 -9.06 35.26 24.49
C ASN A 40 -7.65 34.65 24.23
N THR A 41 -7.06 35.09 23.12
CA THR A 41 -5.69 35.01 22.55
C THR A 41 -4.56 35.51 23.49
N PRO A 42 -3.23 35.23 23.26
CA PRO A 42 -2.49 35.59 22.02
C PRO A 42 -1.24 34.76 21.62
N SER A 43 -1.03 34.56 20.31
CA SER A 43 0.22 34.96 19.63
C SER A 43 0.16 34.61 18.14
N SER A 44 0.22 35.65 17.32
CA SER A 44 0.32 35.67 15.86
C SER A 44 1.61 35.03 15.35
N LEU A 45 1.50 34.07 14.44
CA LEU A 45 2.31 33.81 13.23
C LEU A 45 1.76 32.50 12.62
N VAL A 46 1.46 32.50 11.32
CA VAL A 46 0.77 31.44 10.53
C VAL A 46 -0.75 31.66 10.40
N ALA A 47 -1.13 32.70 9.66
CA ALA A 47 -2.49 32.87 9.18
C ALA A 47 -2.46 33.54 7.80
N SER A 48 -2.22 32.72 6.76
CA SER A 48 -2.75 32.90 5.40
C SER A 48 -2.10 31.86 4.48
N HIS A 49 -2.60 30.62 4.47
CA HIS A 49 -2.53 29.68 3.33
C HIS A 49 -3.39 28.41 3.58
N TYR A 50 -4.50 28.51 4.31
CA TYR A 50 -5.51 27.46 4.30
C TYR A 50 -6.46 27.75 3.13
N ALA A 51 -6.08 27.24 1.96
CA ALA A 51 -7.01 27.10 0.84
C ALA A 51 -8.17 26.17 1.25
N ASN A 52 -9.36 26.45 0.73
CA ASN A 52 -10.61 25.73 0.99
C ASN A 52 -10.45 24.19 1.00
N PRO A 53 -10.91 23.47 2.04
CA PRO A 53 -10.74 22.02 2.21
C PRO A 53 -11.79 21.20 1.45
N THR A 54 -11.99 21.47 0.16
CA THR A 54 -13.02 20.78 -0.66
C THR A 54 -12.54 19.53 -1.40
N LEU A 55 -11.27 19.13 -1.24
CA LEU A 55 -10.69 17.89 -1.83
C LEU A 55 -10.15 16.88 -0.81
N THR A 56 -9.89 17.28 0.44
CA THR A 56 -9.20 16.50 1.48
C THR A 56 -10.04 15.38 2.12
N GLY A 57 -10.96 14.75 1.38
CA GLY A 57 -11.80 13.69 1.92
C GLY A 57 -12.41 12.76 0.88
N LYS A 58 -11.97 12.80 -0.38
CA LYS A 58 -12.60 11.97 -1.42
C LYS A 58 -12.15 10.51 -1.37
N ALA A 59 -10.84 10.27 -1.27
CA ALA A 59 -10.26 8.97 -0.97
C ALA A 59 -10.89 8.37 0.30
N ALA A 60 -10.89 9.15 1.40
CA ALA A 60 -11.62 8.86 2.63
C ALA A 60 -13.09 8.47 2.43
N GLN A 61 -13.85 9.23 1.65
CA GLN A 61 -15.27 8.96 1.38
C GLN A 61 -15.47 7.69 0.57
N VAL A 62 -14.59 7.44 -0.40
CA VAL A 62 -14.57 6.22 -1.20
C VAL A 62 -14.28 5.04 -0.29
N MET A 63 -13.16 5.05 0.44
CA MET A 63 -12.77 3.99 1.39
C MET A 63 -13.87 3.75 2.43
N LYS A 64 -14.40 4.80 3.05
CA LYS A 64 -15.52 4.67 3.98
C LYS A 64 -16.76 4.02 3.35
N ALA A 65 -17.13 4.40 2.12
CA ALA A 65 -18.27 3.82 1.43
C ALA A 65 -18.03 2.35 1.05
N LEU A 66 -16.78 1.95 0.83
CA LEU A 66 -16.38 0.56 0.60
C LEU A 66 -16.45 -0.26 1.89
N THR A 67 -15.93 0.29 2.98
CA THR A 67 -16.03 -0.27 4.33
C THR A 67 -17.47 -0.50 4.76
N GLU A 68 -18.33 0.51 4.60
CA GLU A 68 -19.77 0.42 4.93
C GLU A 68 -20.50 -0.67 4.12
N LYS A 69 -19.97 -1.04 2.95
CA LYS A 69 -20.50 -2.09 2.08
C LYS A 69 -19.77 -3.44 2.21
N GLY A 70 -18.77 -3.52 3.09
CA GLY A 70 -17.95 -4.72 3.29
C GLY A 70 -17.18 -5.15 2.04
N ILE A 71 -16.75 -4.19 1.21
CA ILE A 71 -15.92 -4.46 0.04
C ILE A 71 -14.44 -4.51 0.48
N PRO A 72 -13.74 -5.63 0.29
CA PRO A 72 -12.31 -5.71 0.63
C PRO A 72 -11.45 -4.73 -0.17
N ALA A 73 -10.49 -4.08 0.50
CA ALA A 73 -9.56 -3.12 -0.13
C ALA A 73 -8.77 -3.71 -1.32
N ASN A 74 -8.46 -5.01 -1.29
CA ASN A 74 -7.76 -5.68 -2.40
C ASN A 74 -8.61 -5.85 -3.69
N TYR A 75 -9.90 -5.49 -3.67
CA TYR A 75 -10.77 -5.44 -4.86
C TYR A 75 -10.98 -4.02 -5.40
N VAL A 76 -10.26 -3.06 -4.83
CA VAL A 76 -10.35 -1.65 -5.18
C VAL A 76 -8.98 -1.14 -5.56
N TYR A 77 -8.89 -0.55 -6.75
CA TYR A 77 -7.70 0.06 -7.30
C TYR A 77 -7.99 1.53 -7.48
N LEU A 78 -7.46 2.33 -6.55
CA LEU A 78 -7.90 3.70 -6.39
C LEU A 78 -7.21 4.60 -7.42
N PRO A 79 -7.90 5.58 -8.01
CA PRO A 79 -7.21 6.66 -8.71
C PRO A 79 -6.32 7.42 -7.73
N ASN A 80 -5.18 7.95 -8.14
CA ASN A 80 -4.49 8.97 -7.37
C ASN A 80 -5.45 10.17 -7.24
N PHE A 81 -5.88 10.51 -6.01
CA PHE A 81 -6.78 11.63 -5.73
C PHE A 81 -6.04 12.94 -5.42
N ASN A 82 -4.71 12.91 -5.33
CA ASN A 82 -3.84 14.07 -5.18
C ASN A 82 -2.90 14.30 -6.39
N PRO A 83 -3.31 14.11 -7.66
CA PRO A 83 -2.38 14.29 -8.75
C PRO A 83 -2.30 15.78 -9.10
N THR A 84 -1.07 16.28 -9.20
CA THR A 84 -0.82 17.57 -9.82
C THR A 84 -0.60 17.32 -11.30
N VAL A 85 -1.55 17.74 -12.16
CA VAL A 85 -1.30 17.73 -13.61
C VAL A 85 -0.21 18.74 -13.89
N HIS A 86 0.94 18.24 -14.34
CA HIS A 86 2.01 19.08 -14.82
C HIS A 86 1.82 19.32 -16.30
N LYS A 87 1.67 20.59 -16.70
CA LYS A 87 1.76 21.00 -18.10
C LYS A 87 3.03 21.82 -18.29
N LYS A 88 3.89 21.38 -19.19
CA LYS A 88 5.05 22.13 -19.65
C LYS A 88 4.85 22.47 -21.12
N ASP A 89 4.88 23.76 -21.45
CA ASP A 89 4.70 24.26 -22.82
C ASP A 89 3.39 23.78 -23.48
N GLY A 90 2.33 23.62 -22.69
CA GLY A 90 1.02 23.15 -23.16
C GLY A 90 0.87 21.63 -23.31
N VAL A 91 1.93 20.87 -22.99
CA VAL A 91 1.97 19.42 -23.03
C VAL A 91 1.95 18.85 -21.62
N ILE A 92 1.11 17.84 -21.40
CA ILE A 92 1.03 17.07 -20.15
C ILE A 92 2.37 16.38 -19.93
N THR A 93 2.85 16.29 -18.69
CA THR A 93 4.01 15.47 -18.32
C THR A 93 3.61 14.50 -17.21
N PRO A 94 4.32 13.37 -17.02
CA PRO A 94 4.08 12.49 -15.89
C PRO A 94 4.00 13.25 -14.56
N SER A 95 3.06 12.85 -13.71
CA SER A 95 2.79 13.48 -12.40
C SER A 95 3.89 13.18 -11.39
N TYR A 96 4.48 11.99 -11.43
CA TYR A 96 5.54 11.57 -10.53
C TYR A 96 6.90 12.12 -10.96
N THR A 97 7.68 12.55 -9.96
CA THR A 97 9.09 12.96 -10.14
C THR A 97 10.08 12.06 -9.39
N THR A 98 9.58 11.21 -8.49
CA THR A 98 10.34 10.23 -7.69
C THR A 98 9.44 9.05 -7.33
N ALA A 99 10.03 7.89 -7.03
CA ALA A 99 9.33 6.77 -6.40
C ALA A 99 9.06 7.04 -4.90
N PRO A 100 8.16 6.29 -4.22
CA PRO A 100 7.28 5.24 -4.75
C PRO A 100 6.33 5.76 -5.84
N ALA A 101 6.27 5.06 -6.97
CA ALA A 101 5.49 5.44 -8.14
C ALA A 101 4.97 4.18 -8.87
N PRO A 102 3.94 4.28 -9.73
CA PRO A 102 3.45 3.14 -10.52
C PRO A 102 4.44 2.77 -11.64
N MET A 103 5.50 2.03 -11.29
CA MET A 103 6.60 1.69 -12.20
C MET A 103 6.11 0.76 -13.33
N GLY A 104 6.49 1.02 -14.58
CA GLY A 104 5.99 0.25 -15.70
C GLY A 104 6.23 0.89 -17.07
N ILE A 105 5.19 0.96 -17.89
CA ILE A 105 5.17 1.66 -19.18
C ILE A 105 3.90 2.52 -19.21
N GLY A 106 4.04 3.84 -19.39
CA GLY A 106 2.93 4.78 -19.58
C GLY A 106 3.03 5.51 -20.92
N ALA A 107 1.93 5.63 -21.64
CA ALA A 107 1.82 6.32 -22.94
C ALA A 107 0.88 7.52 -22.82
N TYR A 108 1.44 8.73 -22.93
CA TYR A 108 0.75 9.97 -22.60
C TYR A 108 0.34 10.80 -23.82
N GLY A 109 0.68 10.36 -25.03
CA GLY A 109 0.38 11.13 -26.23
C GLY A 109 1.38 12.26 -26.48
N ILE A 110 2.66 12.06 -26.15
CA ILE A 110 3.70 13.09 -26.17
C ILE A 110 4.85 12.65 -27.07
N SER A 111 5.02 13.28 -28.22
CA SER A 111 6.19 13.03 -29.06
C SER A 111 7.24 14.13 -28.90
N ASN A 112 8.50 13.74 -28.74
CA ASN A 112 9.64 14.68 -28.82
C ASN A 112 10.69 14.18 -29.82
N ASN A 113 10.24 13.87 -31.04
CA ASN A 113 11.06 13.26 -32.08
C ASN A 113 12.03 14.23 -32.79
N ASN A 114 11.98 15.54 -32.50
CA ASN A 114 12.67 16.58 -33.27
C ASN A 114 13.99 17.09 -32.65
N GLY A 115 14.63 16.34 -31.74
CA GLY A 115 15.78 16.88 -30.99
C GLY A 115 15.33 17.91 -29.95
N ALA A 116 16.24 18.73 -29.43
CA ALA A 116 16.07 19.66 -28.30
C ALA A 116 14.95 20.74 -28.38
N GLY A 117 13.98 20.59 -29.28
CA GLY A 117 12.75 21.37 -29.32
C GLY A 117 11.75 20.98 -28.22
N PRO A 118 10.67 21.76 -28.06
CA PRO A 118 9.62 21.46 -27.11
C PRO A 118 8.88 20.17 -27.51
N ALA A 119 8.48 19.38 -26.51
CA ALA A 119 7.63 18.23 -26.72
C ALA A 119 6.34 18.65 -27.44
N THR A 120 5.77 17.76 -28.26
CA THR A 120 4.54 17.99 -29.00
C THR A 120 3.49 16.95 -28.61
N ALA A 121 2.28 17.41 -28.30
CA ALA A 121 1.17 16.54 -28.02
C ALA A 121 0.57 15.96 -29.31
N TYR A 122 0.14 14.71 -29.28
CA TYR A 122 -0.74 14.10 -30.27
C TYR A 122 -1.90 13.39 -29.60
N ASN A 123 -2.89 13.05 -30.42
CA ASN A 123 -4.03 12.23 -30.01
C ASN A 123 -4.00 10.90 -30.76
N LEU A 124 -4.16 9.80 -30.04
CA LEU A 124 -4.34 8.48 -30.60
C LEU A 124 -5.64 7.89 -30.07
N THR A 125 -6.50 7.46 -30.99
CA THR A 125 -7.73 6.74 -30.65
C THR A 125 -7.61 5.30 -31.13
N THR A 126 -7.99 4.35 -30.30
CA THR A 126 -7.99 2.93 -30.66
C THR A 126 -9.20 2.20 -30.09
N GLY A 127 -9.63 1.12 -30.76
CA GLY A 127 -10.67 0.24 -30.23
C GLY A 127 -10.15 -0.73 -29.15
N SER A 128 -8.83 -0.86 -28.99
CA SER A 128 -8.24 -1.82 -28.06
C SER A 128 -6.82 -1.46 -27.63
N VAL A 129 -6.52 -1.74 -26.36
CA VAL A 129 -5.18 -1.65 -25.75
C VAL A 129 -4.80 -3.02 -25.19
N MET A 130 -3.55 -3.42 -25.37
CA MET A 130 -2.98 -4.68 -24.87
C MET A 130 -1.72 -4.41 -24.06
N ALA A 131 -1.59 -5.12 -22.95
CA ALA A 131 -0.31 -5.30 -22.26
C ALA A 131 0.16 -6.74 -22.36
N SER A 132 1.46 -6.95 -22.59
CA SER A 132 2.11 -8.27 -22.56
C SER A 132 3.13 -8.31 -21.44
N LEU A 133 3.10 -9.37 -20.63
CA LEU A 133 4.00 -9.59 -19.50
C LEU A 133 4.62 -11.00 -19.62
N ASN A 134 5.92 -11.11 -19.38
CA ASN A 134 6.59 -12.39 -19.16
C ASN A 134 7.36 -12.33 -17.85
N VAL A 135 7.00 -13.17 -16.89
CA VAL A 135 7.59 -13.14 -15.55
C VAL A 135 8.38 -14.42 -15.32
N SER A 136 9.69 -14.26 -15.11
CA SER A 136 10.63 -15.37 -14.86
C SER A 136 10.99 -15.54 -13.39
N SER A 137 10.92 -14.46 -12.62
CA SER A 137 10.99 -14.50 -11.15
C SER A 137 10.47 -13.19 -10.57
N LEU A 138 9.89 -13.27 -9.38
CA LEU A 138 9.52 -12.11 -8.58
C LEU A 138 9.58 -12.49 -7.09
N GLN A 139 10.16 -11.60 -6.31
CA GLN A 139 10.16 -11.58 -4.85
C GLN A 139 9.87 -10.15 -4.41
N ASP A 140 8.84 -10.00 -3.61
CA ASP A 140 8.42 -8.74 -3.01
C ASP A 140 8.13 -8.95 -1.52
N PHE A 141 8.24 -7.88 -0.73
CA PHE A 141 7.86 -7.91 0.68
C PHE A 141 7.47 -6.53 1.22
N TYR A 142 6.20 -6.36 1.58
CA TYR A 142 5.69 -5.15 2.24
C TYR A 142 4.75 -5.50 3.41
N ALA A 143 5.22 -5.32 4.65
CA ALA A 143 4.54 -5.87 5.83
C ALA A 143 3.27 -5.11 6.27
N LEU A 144 3.07 -3.88 5.82
CA LEU A 144 1.96 -3.01 6.23
C LEU A 144 0.77 -3.12 5.29
N ASP A 145 0.54 -4.33 4.79
CA ASP A 145 -0.50 -4.66 3.81
C ASP A 145 -1.05 -6.06 4.13
N ASP A 146 -2.28 -6.36 3.73
CA ASP A 146 -2.92 -7.65 4.00
C ASP A 146 -2.40 -8.77 3.09
N GLY A 147 -1.69 -8.45 2.00
CA GLY A 147 -0.95 -9.36 1.13
C GLY A 147 0.54 -9.09 1.05
N PRO A 148 1.34 -9.27 2.13
CA PRO A 148 2.75 -8.81 2.19
C PRO A 148 3.72 -9.35 1.14
N ASN A 149 3.35 -10.39 0.40
CA ASN A 149 4.15 -10.98 -0.68
C ASN A 149 3.31 -11.01 -1.97
N SER A 150 2.65 -9.90 -2.25
CA SER A 150 1.77 -9.74 -3.40
C SER A 150 1.97 -8.38 -4.05
N VAL A 151 1.82 -8.36 -5.36
CA VAL A 151 1.86 -7.17 -6.19
C VAL A 151 0.64 -7.18 -7.11
N THR A 152 0.38 -6.04 -7.75
CA THR A 152 -0.51 -6.01 -8.91
C THR A 152 0.25 -5.75 -10.20
N PHE A 153 -0.26 -6.29 -11.31
CA PHE A 153 0.01 -5.80 -12.65
C PHE A 153 -1.26 -5.18 -13.20
N GLN A 154 -1.25 -3.90 -13.55
CA GLN A 154 -2.46 -3.16 -13.91
C GLN A 154 -2.35 -2.59 -15.32
N LEU A 155 -3.19 -3.06 -16.24
CA LEU A 155 -3.39 -2.42 -17.54
C LEU A 155 -4.53 -1.40 -17.40
N ASN A 156 -4.21 -0.12 -17.43
CA ASN A 156 -5.17 0.97 -17.28
C ASN A 156 -5.25 1.79 -18.57
N ALA A 157 -6.45 2.24 -18.93
CA ALA A 157 -6.64 3.16 -20.06
C ALA A 157 -7.95 3.95 -19.91
N VAL A 158 -8.02 5.13 -20.53
CA VAL A 158 -9.24 5.96 -20.52
C VAL A 158 -10.08 5.74 -21.77
N LEU A 159 -11.27 5.17 -21.57
CA LEU A 159 -12.32 5.01 -22.56
C LEU A 159 -13.07 6.33 -22.75
N HIS A 160 -13.13 6.86 -23.97
CA HIS A 160 -13.89 8.04 -24.34
C HIS A 160 -15.05 7.71 -25.30
N ASN A 161 -15.89 8.70 -25.58
CA ASN A 161 -17.08 8.57 -26.43
C ASN A 161 -18.08 7.53 -25.94
N VAL A 162 -18.13 7.28 -24.63
CA VAL A 162 -19.13 6.36 -24.06
C VAL A 162 -20.49 7.04 -24.06
N ALA A 163 -21.49 6.36 -24.62
CA ALA A 163 -22.85 6.85 -24.65
C ALA A 163 -23.62 6.41 -23.41
N LEU A 164 -24.18 7.37 -22.67
CA LEU A 164 -25.25 7.17 -21.69
C LEU A 164 -26.47 8.00 -22.10
N PHE A 165 -27.62 7.33 -22.21
CA PHE A 165 -28.91 7.96 -22.50
C PHE A 165 -28.87 8.93 -23.70
N GLY A 166 -28.22 8.51 -24.79
CA GLY A 166 -28.09 9.28 -26.03
C GLY A 166 -26.98 10.33 -26.02
N ASN A 167 -26.25 10.51 -24.92
CA ASN A 167 -25.12 11.44 -24.82
C ASN A 167 -23.79 10.68 -24.79
N SER A 168 -22.93 10.90 -25.80
CA SER A 168 -21.61 10.28 -25.96
C SER A 168 -20.44 11.10 -25.41
N SER A 169 -20.67 11.98 -24.43
CA SER A 169 -19.61 12.79 -23.81
C SER A 169 -18.91 12.13 -22.63
N TYR A 170 -19.24 10.88 -22.31
CA TYR A 170 -18.72 10.23 -21.09
C TYR A 170 -17.34 9.63 -21.32
N ALA A 171 -16.51 9.74 -20.29
CA ALA A 171 -15.21 9.12 -20.17
C ALA A 171 -15.18 8.18 -18.95
N PHE A 172 -14.58 7.01 -19.13
CA PHE A 172 -14.43 6.01 -18.08
C PHE A 172 -13.01 5.53 -18.02
N TRP A 173 -12.47 5.38 -16.82
CA TRP A 173 -11.18 4.75 -16.61
C TRP A 173 -11.39 3.27 -16.34
N THR A 174 -10.74 2.46 -17.16
CA THR A 174 -10.86 1.00 -17.14
C THR A 174 -9.54 0.42 -16.70
N GLN A 175 -9.58 -0.47 -15.71
CA GLN A 175 -8.40 -1.16 -15.18
C GLN A 175 -8.60 -2.66 -15.35
N ASN A 176 -7.71 -3.33 -16.08
CA ASN A 176 -7.63 -4.79 -16.15
C ASN A 176 -6.45 -5.20 -15.29
N VAL A 177 -6.75 -5.73 -14.11
CA VAL A 177 -5.79 -5.90 -13.01
C VAL A 177 -5.54 -7.37 -12.76
N VAL A 178 -4.29 -7.66 -12.44
CA VAL A 178 -3.83 -8.95 -11.96
C VAL A 178 -3.33 -8.75 -10.55
N PHE A 179 -4.01 -9.33 -9.57
CA PHE A 179 -3.42 -9.55 -8.25
C PHE A 179 -2.56 -10.81 -8.33
N TYR A 180 -1.28 -10.70 -7.97
CA TYR A 180 -0.36 -11.83 -7.96
C TYR A 180 0.35 -11.95 -6.61
N SER A 181 0.22 -13.11 -5.96
CA SER A 181 0.97 -13.44 -4.76
C SER A 181 2.19 -14.28 -5.11
N ALA A 182 3.39 -13.72 -4.93
CA ALA A 182 4.65 -14.43 -5.17
C ALA A 182 4.85 -15.61 -4.20
N ARG A 183 4.27 -15.52 -2.99
CA ARG A 183 4.34 -16.57 -1.96
C ARG A 183 3.55 -17.83 -2.33
N THR A 184 2.31 -17.66 -2.82
CA THR A 184 1.42 -18.79 -3.14
C THR A 184 1.38 -19.11 -4.64
N GLN A 185 2.05 -18.29 -5.45
CA GLN A 185 2.01 -18.32 -6.92
C GLN A 185 0.56 -18.34 -7.44
N SER A 186 -0.31 -17.58 -6.78
CA SER A 186 -1.71 -17.41 -7.17
C SER A 186 -1.87 -16.11 -7.94
N LEU A 187 -2.53 -16.21 -9.09
CA LEU A 187 -2.90 -15.11 -9.97
C LEU A 187 -4.42 -14.98 -9.94
N LEU A 188 -4.94 -13.80 -9.63
CA LEU A 188 -6.35 -13.47 -9.68
C LEU A 188 -6.56 -12.31 -10.65
N LEU A 189 -7.50 -12.45 -11.58
CA LEU A 189 -7.92 -11.34 -12.45
C LEU A 189 -9.01 -10.53 -11.76
N LEU A 190 -8.93 -9.21 -11.89
CA LEU A 190 -9.90 -8.25 -11.37
C LEU A 190 -10.03 -7.11 -12.37
N ASP A 191 -11.22 -6.52 -12.45
CA ASP A 191 -11.38 -5.23 -13.14
C ASP A 191 -11.92 -4.17 -12.21
N ASN A 192 -11.63 -2.92 -12.55
CA ASN A 192 -12.30 -1.75 -12.01
C ASN A 192 -12.76 -0.84 -13.16
N LEU A 193 -13.90 -0.19 -12.96
CA LEU A 193 -14.45 0.84 -13.85
C LEU A 193 -14.85 2.07 -13.04
N TRP A 194 -14.22 3.20 -13.35
CA TRP A 194 -14.48 4.49 -12.72
C TRP A 194 -15.06 5.49 -13.73
N ASN A 195 -16.02 6.31 -13.30
CA ASN A 195 -16.65 7.30 -14.18
C ASN A 195 -15.90 8.64 -14.17
N PHE A 196 -14.92 8.82 -15.05
CA PHE A 196 -14.12 10.05 -15.14
C PHE A 196 -14.80 11.18 -15.95
N SER A 197 -16.12 11.11 -16.13
CA SER A 197 -16.88 12.13 -16.86
C SER A 197 -17.15 13.40 -16.06
N SER A 198 -16.78 13.44 -14.78
CA SER A 198 -16.88 14.64 -13.95
C SER A 198 -16.01 14.52 -12.70
N PRO A 199 -15.70 15.64 -12.02
CA PRO A 199 -14.92 15.64 -10.78
C PRO A 199 -15.60 14.93 -9.61
N SER A 200 -16.83 14.38 -9.74
CA SER A 200 -17.50 13.62 -8.68
C SER A 200 -17.30 12.10 -8.79
N PHE A 201 -16.79 11.59 -9.92
CA PHE A 201 -16.68 10.16 -10.25
C PHE A 201 -17.95 9.31 -10.16
N THR A 202 -19.12 9.95 -10.13
CA THR A 202 -20.37 9.26 -9.79
C THR A 202 -20.73 8.18 -10.81
N LEU A 203 -20.63 6.90 -10.41
CA LEU A 203 -21.15 5.77 -11.18
C LEU A 203 -22.52 5.34 -10.65
N THR A 204 -23.58 5.71 -11.36
CA THR A 204 -24.94 5.29 -10.96
C THR A 204 -25.25 3.88 -11.45
N GLN A 205 -26.14 3.18 -10.76
CA GLN A 205 -26.65 1.88 -11.18
C GLN A 205 -27.24 1.93 -12.60
N ASN A 206 -27.95 3.01 -12.93
CA ASN A 206 -28.60 3.19 -14.22
C ASN A 206 -27.63 3.46 -15.38
N SER A 207 -26.36 3.76 -15.09
CA SER A 207 -25.32 3.95 -16.11
C SER A 207 -25.02 2.63 -16.85
N LEU A 208 -25.31 1.48 -16.24
CA LEU A 208 -25.00 0.16 -16.78
C LEU A 208 -26.29 -0.57 -17.19
N TYR A 209 -26.30 -1.14 -18.40
CA TYR A 209 -27.43 -1.89 -18.95
C TYR A 209 -27.30 -3.40 -18.72
N ASN A 210 -26.10 -3.95 -18.92
CA ASN A 210 -25.81 -5.37 -18.74
C ASN A 210 -24.34 -5.53 -18.32
N TYR A 211 -24.08 -6.35 -17.31
CA TYR A 211 -22.74 -6.54 -16.74
C TYR A 211 -22.67 -7.87 -15.96
N SER A 212 -21.47 -8.36 -15.66
CA SER A 212 -21.25 -9.61 -14.89
C SER A 212 -20.69 -9.40 -13.48
N GLY A 213 -20.08 -8.24 -13.22
CA GLY A 213 -19.53 -7.84 -11.93
C GLY A 213 -20.54 -7.13 -11.01
N ILE A 214 -19.99 -6.34 -10.09
CA ILE A 214 -20.70 -5.72 -8.97
C ILE A 214 -20.57 -4.19 -9.08
N PRO A 215 -21.68 -3.47 -9.37
CA PRO A 215 -21.72 -2.02 -9.27
C PRO A 215 -21.80 -1.58 -7.81
N VAL A 216 -20.88 -0.73 -7.40
CA VAL A 216 -20.78 -0.16 -6.05
C VAL A 216 -21.27 1.29 -6.09
N ALA A 217 -22.48 1.53 -6.60
CA ALA A 217 -23.01 2.88 -6.79
C ALA A 217 -23.07 3.68 -5.47
N PRO A 218 -22.70 4.99 -5.45
CA PRO A 218 -22.29 5.83 -6.57
C PRO A 218 -20.78 5.82 -6.89
N VAL A 219 -20.01 4.86 -6.38
CA VAL A 219 -18.54 4.92 -6.32
C VAL A 219 -17.89 4.42 -7.62
N TYR A 220 -17.97 3.12 -7.89
CA TYR A 220 -17.28 2.46 -9.00
C TYR A 220 -17.93 1.10 -9.30
N TYR A 221 -17.36 0.33 -10.22
CA TYR A 221 -17.75 -1.04 -10.53
C TYR A 221 -16.50 -1.94 -10.52
N TYR A 222 -16.67 -3.20 -10.14
CA TYR A 222 -15.61 -4.21 -10.22
C TYR A 222 -16.14 -5.61 -10.54
N ALA A 223 -15.29 -6.46 -11.12
CA ALA A 223 -15.48 -7.90 -11.16
C ALA A 223 -14.22 -8.63 -10.68
N VAL A 224 -14.40 -9.89 -10.27
CA VAL A 224 -13.34 -10.74 -9.72
C VAL A 224 -13.37 -12.12 -10.36
N GLY A 225 -12.20 -12.60 -10.72
CA GLY A 225 -11.95 -13.92 -11.31
C GLY A 225 -11.76 -13.88 -12.82
N PRO A 226 -11.28 -14.97 -13.43
CA PRO A 226 -10.85 -16.23 -12.82
C PRO A 226 -9.55 -16.13 -12.01
N ALA A 227 -9.28 -17.17 -11.23
CA ALA A 227 -8.03 -17.37 -10.50
C ALA A 227 -7.25 -18.55 -11.08
N PHE A 228 -5.92 -18.46 -11.06
CA PHE A 228 -5.00 -19.47 -11.52
C PHE A 228 -3.91 -19.70 -10.49
N HIS A 229 -3.37 -20.91 -10.50
CA HIS A 229 -2.05 -21.18 -9.94
C HIS A 229 -1.06 -21.18 -11.10
N VAL A 230 0.04 -20.45 -10.97
CA VAL A 230 1.05 -20.27 -12.03
C VAL A 230 2.41 -20.73 -11.52
N THR A 231 3.33 -21.04 -12.43
CA THR A 231 4.72 -21.34 -12.10
C THR A 231 5.62 -20.53 -13.00
N TYR A 232 6.73 -20.01 -12.49
CA TYR A 232 7.69 -19.33 -13.35
C TYR A 232 8.38 -20.31 -14.35
N PRO A 233 8.70 -19.85 -15.57
CA PRO A 233 8.20 -18.62 -16.16
C PRO A 233 6.72 -18.75 -16.56
N PHE A 234 5.98 -17.65 -16.48
CA PHE A 234 4.65 -17.54 -17.07
C PHE A 234 4.54 -16.28 -17.94
N SER A 235 3.65 -16.33 -18.92
CA SER A 235 3.36 -15.22 -19.83
C SER A 235 1.89 -14.85 -19.76
N LEU A 236 1.60 -13.55 -19.72
CA LEU A 236 0.25 -13.02 -19.60
C LEU A 236 0.06 -11.88 -20.59
N ASN A 237 -1.04 -11.89 -21.33
CA ASN A 237 -1.53 -10.72 -22.03
C ASN A 237 -2.84 -10.27 -21.41
N LEU A 238 -2.97 -8.98 -21.17
CA LEU A 238 -4.20 -8.32 -20.77
C LEU A 238 -4.71 -7.48 -21.93
N TYR A 239 -6.02 -7.42 -22.09
CA TYR A 239 -6.65 -6.65 -23.15
C TYR A 239 -7.82 -5.85 -22.60
N LEU A 240 -7.89 -4.61 -23.05
CA LEU A 240 -9.02 -3.73 -22.89
C LEU A 240 -9.60 -3.52 -24.29
N ASN A 241 -10.81 -4.04 -24.53
CA ASN A 241 -11.46 -3.97 -25.85
C ASN A 241 -12.78 -3.20 -25.76
N THR A 242 -13.18 -2.58 -26.86
CA THR A 242 -14.39 -1.77 -26.95
C THR A 242 -15.23 -2.21 -28.15
N SER A 243 -16.55 -2.01 -28.07
CA SER A 243 -17.45 -2.27 -29.19
C SER A 243 -18.79 -1.55 -29.01
N VAL A 244 -19.70 -1.77 -29.96
CA VAL A 244 -21.12 -1.44 -29.85
C VAL A 244 -21.93 -2.74 -29.93
N ILE A 245 -22.70 -3.05 -28.88
CA ILE A 245 -23.59 -4.23 -28.82
C ILE A 245 -25.03 -3.75 -28.74
N ASP A 246 -25.88 -4.19 -29.66
CA ASP A 246 -27.30 -3.81 -29.71
C ASP A 246 -27.54 -2.29 -29.62
N GLY A 247 -26.70 -1.51 -30.30
CA GLY A 247 -26.76 -0.05 -30.30
C GLY A 247 -26.17 0.62 -29.05
N ARG A 248 -25.48 -0.11 -28.17
CA ARG A 248 -24.94 0.40 -26.90
C ARG A 248 -23.42 0.30 -26.83
N SER A 249 -22.78 1.30 -26.25
CA SER A 249 -21.34 1.24 -25.94
C SER A 249 -21.05 0.04 -25.04
N ALA A 250 -19.95 -0.66 -25.30
CA ALA A 250 -19.51 -1.80 -24.50
C ALA A 250 -17.99 -1.84 -24.33
N VAL A 251 -17.56 -2.38 -23.18
CA VAL A 251 -16.15 -2.65 -22.86
C VAL A 251 -15.98 -4.09 -22.39
N PHE A 252 -14.82 -4.67 -22.66
CA PHE A 252 -14.47 -6.05 -22.33
C PHE A 252 -13.09 -6.11 -21.67
N TYR A 253 -13.00 -6.92 -20.62
CA TYR A 253 -11.77 -7.25 -19.92
C TYR A 253 -11.35 -8.67 -20.29
N ASN A 254 -10.31 -8.77 -21.12
CA ASN A 254 -9.87 -10.06 -21.66
C ASN A 254 -8.44 -10.37 -21.24
N TYR A 255 -8.07 -11.64 -21.36
CA TYR A 255 -6.75 -12.13 -21.02
C TYR A 255 -6.34 -13.32 -21.89
N SER A 256 -5.03 -13.56 -21.94
CA SER A 256 -4.46 -14.86 -22.27
C SER A 256 -3.28 -15.16 -21.35
N LEU A 257 -3.24 -16.33 -20.74
CA LEU A 257 -2.22 -16.77 -19.80
C LEU A 257 -1.58 -18.07 -20.31
N GLU A 258 -0.26 -18.11 -20.36
CA GLU A 258 0.52 -19.32 -20.57
C GLU A 258 1.34 -19.63 -19.32
N THR A 259 1.12 -20.80 -18.72
CA THR A 259 1.85 -21.28 -17.54
C THR A 259 1.95 -22.80 -17.58
N SER A 260 3.12 -23.34 -17.21
CA SER A 260 3.33 -24.79 -17.08
C SER A 260 2.96 -25.59 -18.34
N GLY A 261 3.12 -24.99 -19.53
CA GLY A 261 2.75 -25.59 -20.82
C GLY A 261 1.25 -25.57 -21.14
N HIS A 262 0.42 -24.90 -20.32
CA HIS A 262 -1.01 -24.72 -20.55
C HIS A 262 -1.32 -23.29 -20.98
N TYR A 263 -2.26 -23.16 -21.92
CA TYR A 263 -2.75 -21.87 -22.41
C TYR A 263 -4.23 -21.66 -22.02
N TYR A 264 -4.51 -20.54 -21.37
CA TYR A 264 -5.84 -20.09 -20.98
C TYR A 264 -6.12 -18.76 -21.67
N SER A 265 -7.36 -18.53 -22.12
CA SER A 265 -7.75 -17.22 -22.64
C SER A 265 -9.26 -17.02 -22.51
N GLY A 266 -9.70 -15.77 -22.47
CA GLY A 266 -11.12 -15.44 -22.42
C GLY A 266 -11.40 -13.99 -22.09
N SER A 267 -12.70 -13.67 -22.06
CA SER A 267 -13.25 -12.46 -21.45
C SER A 267 -13.81 -12.87 -20.09
N TYR A 268 -13.35 -12.27 -19.01
CA TYR A 268 -13.89 -12.56 -17.68
C TYR A 268 -14.96 -11.56 -17.24
N ASP A 269 -14.94 -10.36 -17.82
CA ASP A 269 -15.99 -9.39 -17.63
C ASP A 269 -16.30 -8.58 -18.90
N ARG A 270 -17.56 -8.15 -18.98
CA ARG A 270 -18.09 -7.31 -20.05
C ARG A 270 -19.14 -6.37 -19.48
N ILE A 271 -19.00 -5.09 -19.80
CA ILE A 271 -19.93 -4.05 -19.38
C ILE A 271 -20.57 -3.44 -20.62
N ILE A 272 -21.90 -3.41 -20.66
CA ILE A 272 -22.71 -2.72 -21.66
C ILE A 272 -23.34 -1.51 -20.99
N PHE A 273 -23.07 -0.33 -21.51
CA PHE A 273 -23.56 0.94 -20.96
C PHE A 273 -25.01 1.20 -21.35
N ASN A 274 -25.73 1.98 -20.54
CA ASN A 274 -27.12 2.34 -20.83
C ASN A 274 -27.22 3.47 -21.86
N SER A 275 -26.85 3.18 -23.09
CA SER A 275 -26.68 4.19 -24.14
C SER A 275 -27.95 4.70 -24.81
N ILE A 276 -29.01 3.91 -24.90
CA ILE A 276 -30.23 4.27 -25.65
C ILE A 276 -31.17 5.09 -24.76
N PRO A 277 -31.51 6.34 -25.13
CA PRO A 277 -32.47 7.16 -24.39
C PRO A 277 -33.89 6.64 -24.60
N SER A 278 -34.75 6.80 -23.58
CA SER A 278 -36.17 6.44 -23.67
C SER A 278 -36.92 7.25 -24.75
N SER A 279 -36.46 8.46 -25.05
CA SER A 279 -37.02 9.33 -26.09
C SER A 279 -36.67 8.92 -27.52
N ASN A 280 -35.64 8.09 -27.72
CA ASN A 280 -35.24 7.60 -29.03
C ASN A 280 -34.73 6.15 -28.97
N PRO A 281 -35.64 5.16 -28.99
CA PRO A 281 -35.29 3.74 -28.97
C PRO A 281 -34.48 3.25 -30.19
N SER A 282 -34.46 4.03 -31.27
CA SER A 282 -33.69 3.74 -32.49
C SER A 282 -32.26 4.30 -32.46
N TYR A 283 -31.87 4.97 -31.36
CA TYR A 283 -30.51 5.47 -31.18
C TYR A 283 -29.50 4.32 -31.17
N THR A 284 -28.41 4.50 -31.91
CA THR A 284 -27.22 3.65 -31.86
C THR A 284 -26.05 4.50 -31.39
N ALA A 285 -25.39 4.06 -30.32
CA ALA A 285 -24.20 4.71 -29.81
C ALA A 285 -23.09 4.76 -30.86
N PRO A 286 -22.32 5.87 -30.94
CA PRO A 286 -21.06 5.84 -31.64
C PRO A 286 -20.11 4.83 -30.97
N PRO A 287 -19.15 4.25 -31.72
CA PRO A 287 -18.15 3.37 -31.14
C PRO A 287 -17.35 4.09 -30.05
N PRO A 288 -17.33 3.58 -28.80
CA PRO A 288 -16.42 4.08 -27.79
C PRO A 288 -14.99 3.69 -28.17
N GLN A 289 -14.00 4.46 -27.75
CA GLN A 289 -12.59 4.29 -28.12
C GLN A 289 -11.71 4.62 -26.91
N TYR A 290 -10.51 4.05 -26.82
CA TYR A 290 -9.49 4.53 -25.88
C TYR A 290 -8.76 5.72 -26.47
N LEU A 291 -8.61 6.80 -25.71
CA LEU A 291 -7.91 8.00 -26.12
C LEU A 291 -6.64 8.16 -25.31
N ILE A 292 -5.54 8.40 -26.03
CA ILE A 292 -4.26 8.84 -25.51
C ILE A 292 -4.04 10.26 -26.04
N SER A 293 -3.83 11.24 -25.15
CA SER A 293 -3.72 12.66 -25.51
C SER A 293 -2.72 13.43 -24.65
N GLY A 294 -1.70 14.01 -25.29
CA GLY A 294 -0.67 14.79 -24.60
C GLY A 294 -1.07 16.20 -24.19
N ASN A 295 -2.29 16.67 -24.48
CA ASN A 295 -2.72 18.04 -24.13
C ASN A 295 -4.10 18.09 -23.46
N THR A 296 -4.84 16.99 -23.46
CA THR A 296 -6.20 16.89 -22.94
C THR A 296 -6.22 16.00 -21.71
N ILE A 297 -6.88 16.49 -20.66
CA ILE A 297 -7.19 15.74 -19.45
C ILE A 297 -8.66 15.32 -19.48
N THR A 298 -9.03 14.30 -18.73
CA THR A 298 -10.42 13.87 -18.65
C THR A 298 -11.29 14.93 -17.96
N PRO A 299 -12.63 14.87 -18.16
CA PRO A 299 -13.56 15.83 -17.55
C PRO A 299 -13.55 15.86 -16.02
N ASP A 300 -12.86 14.92 -15.37
CA ASP A 300 -12.63 14.93 -13.93
C ASP A 300 -11.72 16.09 -13.44
N GLY A 301 -10.94 16.66 -14.36
CA GLY A 301 -10.11 17.83 -14.11
C GLY A 301 -8.66 17.53 -13.73
N TYR A 302 -8.23 16.26 -13.68
CA TYR A 302 -6.85 15.96 -13.29
C TYR A 302 -6.24 14.65 -13.82
N ILE A 303 -7.03 13.73 -14.36
CA ILE A 303 -6.48 12.50 -14.96
C ILE A 303 -6.15 12.80 -16.44
N PRO A 304 -4.94 12.50 -16.95
CA PRO A 304 -4.70 12.55 -18.40
C PRO A 304 -5.43 11.43 -19.14
N TYR A 305 -5.70 11.65 -20.43
CA TYR A 305 -6.09 10.57 -21.32
C TYR A 305 -4.83 9.79 -21.72
N ASP A 306 -4.60 8.64 -21.12
CA ASP A 306 -3.42 7.81 -21.36
C ASP A 306 -3.74 6.30 -21.36
N ALA A 307 -2.69 5.51 -21.55
CA ALA A 307 -2.70 4.08 -21.35
C ALA A 307 -1.42 3.67 -20.62
N GLU A 308 -1.52 2.71 -19.71
CA GLU A 308 -0.38 2.26 -18.89
C GLU A 308 -0.46 0.76 -18.58
N ILE A 309 0.71 0.14 -18.40
CA ILE A 309 0.88 -1.14 -17.72
C ILE A 309 1.89 -0.93 -16.61
N MET A 310 1.55 -1.25 -15.37
CA MET A 310 2.43 -0.98 -14.23
C MET A 310 2.43 -2.10 -13.20
N ILE A 311 3.46 -2.13 -12.36
CA ILE A 311 3.56 -2.96 -11.15
C ILE A 311 3.39 -2.08 -9.90
N GLY A 312 2.51 -2.48 -8.98
CA GLY A 312 2.23 -1.72 -7.76
C GLY A 312 1.80 -2.61 -6.60
N GLY A 313 1.38 -1.97 -5.51
CA GLY A 313 0.80 -2.62 -4.34
C GLY A 313 -0.44 -3.48 -4.67
N PRO A 314 -0.82 -4.41 -3.79
CA PRO A 314 -1.91 -5.36 -4.03
C PRO A 314 -3.33 -4.78 -4.04
N GLY A 315 -3.54 -3.53 -3.60
CA GLY A 315 -4.82 -2.82 -3.70
C GLY A 315 -4.97 -1.67 -2.70
N GLY A 316 -6.10 -0.98 -2.72
CA GLY A 316 -6.45 0.08 -1.77
C GLY A 316 -5.45 1.23 -1.68
N GLY A 317 -4.72 1.52 -2.76
CA GLY A 317 -3.68 2.55 -2.78
C GLY A 317 -2.38 2.17 -2.07
N SER A 318 -2.13 0.89 -1.78
CA SER A 318 -0.92 0.45 -1.09
C SER A 318 0.32 0.43 -2.00
N THR A 319 1.49 0.15 -1.42
CA THR A 319 2.77 0.11 -2.15
C THR A 319 3.38 -1.29 -2.15
N ALA A 320 4.15 -1.61 -3.18
CA ALA A 320 4.97 -2.82 -3.24
C ALA A 320 6.47 -2.49 -3.12
N ASN A 321 7.17 -3.28 -2.31
CA ASN A 321 8.63 -3.25 -2.24
C ASN A 321 9.18 -4.47 -2.97
N VAL A 322 9.65 -4.27 -4.20
CA VAL A 322 10.18 -5.34 -5.04
C VAL A 322 11.64 -5.59 -4.65
N LEU A 323 11.93 -6.79 -4.15
CA LEU A 323 13.27 -7.19 -3.71
C LEU A 323 14.07 -7.87 -4.81
N ASN A 324 13.37 -8.59 -5.69
CA ASN A 324 13.93 -9.22 -6.88
C ASN A 324 12.85 -9.33 -7.95
N ILE A 325 13.16 -8.99 -9.20
CA ILE A 325 12.27 -9.23 -10.34
C ILE A 325 13.10 -9.52 -11.59
N SER A 326 12.60 -10.43 -12.41
CA SER A 326 13.05 -10.66 -13.78
C SER A 326 11.81 -10.83 -14.64
N ALA A 327 11.43 -9.74 -15.32
CA ALA A 327 10.24 -9.72 -16.15
C ALA A 327 10.41 -8.82 -17.37
N THR A 328 9.59 -9.03 -18.39
CA THR A 328 9.44 -8.10 -19.51
C THR A 328 8.01 -7.61 -19.63
N MET A 329 7.84 -6.37 -20.09
CA MET A 329 6.55 -5.75 -20.35
C MET A 329 6.51 -5.13 -21.75
N GLN A 330 5.33 -5.13 -22.37
CA GLN A 330 5.03 -4.33 -23.56
C GLN A 330 3.66 -3.69 -23.39
N LEU A 331 3.49 -2.49 -23.93
CA LEU A 331 2.22 -1.78 -24.03
C LEU A 331 1.93 -1.48 -25.50
N LYS A 332 0.76 -1.89 -25.99
CA LYS A 332 0.40 -1.83 -27.41
C LYS A 332 -1.03 -1.35 -27.62
N TYR A 333 -1.28 -0.72 -28.76
CA TYR A 333 -2.62 -0.37 -29.22
C TYR A 333 -2.98 -1.14 -30.48
N MET A 334 -4.27 -1.37 -30.71
CA MET A 334 -4.75 -1.92 -31.97
C MET A 334 -4.67 -0.84 -33.05
N ASN A 335 -3.79 -1.02 -34.02
CA ASN A 335 -3.68 -0.13 -35.17
C ASN A 335 -4.74 -0.52 -36.21
N ALA A 336 -5.73 0.36 -36.41
CA ALA A 336 -6.84 0.10 -37.31
C ALA A 336 -6.42 -0.07 -38.79
N THR A 337 -5.33 0.59 -39.20
CA THR A 337 -4.81 0.53 -40.58
C THR A 337 -4.19 -0.83 -40.88
N THR A 338 -3.40 -1.38 -39.94
CA THR A 338 -2.74 -2.68 -40.12
C THR A 338 -3.55 -3.86 -39.58
N SER A 339 -4.60 -3.59 -38.79
CA SER A 339 -5.37 -4.59 -38.04
C SER A 339 -4.49 -5.47 -37.13
N ALA A 340 -3.44 -4.88 -36.55
CA ALA A 340 -2.51 -5.54 -35.67
C ALA A 340 -2.13 -4.65 -34.48
N TYR A 341 -1.69 -5.28 -33.38
CA TYR A 341 -1.15 -4.55 -32.24
C TYR A 341 0.21 -3.94 -32.59
N ALA A 342 0.35 -2.65 -32.35
CA ALA A 342 1.59 -1.89 -32.51
C ALA A 342 1.97 -1.23 -31.18
N SER A 343 3.27 -1.06 -30.93
CA SER A 343 3.76 -0.32 -29.78
C SER A 343 3.32 1.14 -29.83
N PHE A 344 3.10 1.73 -28.66
CA PHE A 344 2.91 3.18 -28.59
C PHE A 344 4.15 3.92 -29.10
N PRO A 345 3.98 5.03 -29.84
CA PRO A 345 5.10 5.76 -30.43
C PRO A 345 6.11 6.28 -29.41
N ASP A 346 5.66 6.63 -28.21
CA ASP A 346 6.39 7.22 -27.09
C ASP A 346 5.87 6.64 -25.78
N THR A 347 6.79 6.43 -24.83
CA THR A 347 6.44 5.93 -23.51
C THR A 347 7.37 6.45 -22.43
N PHE A 348 6.92 6.37 -21.18
CA PHE A 348 7.68 6.62 -19.96
C PHE A 348 7.70 5.35 -19.12
N ASP A 349 8.64 5.24 -18.20
CA ASP A 349 8.76 4.08 -17.29
C ASP A 349 7.80 4.14 -16.08
N VAL A 350 6.77 4.99 -16.15
CA VAL A 350 5.85 5.28 -15.06
C VAL A 350 4.44 5.53 -15.57
N GLY A 351 3.47 4.98 -14.85
CA GLY A 351 2.06 5.35 -14.95
C GLY A 351 1.77 6.71 -14.31
N SER A 352 0.53 7.20 -14.36
CA SER A 352 0.22 8.51 -13.75
C SER A 352 -0.88 8.55 -12.73
N GLN A 353 -1.79 7.57 -12.68
CA GLN A 353 -3.02 7.76 -11.91
C GLN A 353 -3.54 6.56 -11.15
N THR A 354 -2.87 5.41 -11.18
CA THR A 354 -3.17 4.42 -10.14
C THR A 354 -2.53 4.83 -8.82
N GLY A 355 -3.29 4.68 -7.74
CA GLY A 355 -2.87 4.96 -6.38
C GLY A 355 -1.90 3.92 -5.83
N GLU A 356 -1.90 2.73 -6.43
CA GLU A 356 -0.95 1.68 -6.05
C GLU A 356 0.43 1.95 -6.64
N THR A 357 1.45 1.99 -5.79
CA THR A 357 2.82 2.35 -6.18
C THR A 357 3.77 1.17 -6.01
N SER A 358 4.98 1.28 -6.55
CA SER A 358 6.08 0.39 -6.23
C SER A 358 7.41 1.13 -6.09
N GLN A 359 8.36 0.44 -5.47
CA GLN A 359 9.77 0.81 -5.44
C GLN A 359 10.66 -0.43 -5.53
N GLY A 360 11.94 -0.20 -5.82
CA GLY A 360 12.91 -1.29 -6.01
C GLY A 360 12.85 -1.92 -7.40
N VAL A 361 12.19 -1.27 -8.36
CA VAL A 361 12.07 -1.69 -9.76
C VAL A 361 12.85 -0.75 -10.66
N ALA A 362 13.88 -1.27 -11.34
CA ALA A 362 14.57 -0.58 -12.42
C ALA A 362 14.05 -1.06 -13.78
N VAL A 363 13.70 -0.12 -14.65
CA VAL A 363 13.11 -0.38 -15.97
C VAL A 363 14.14 -0.06 -17.07
N SER A 364 14.57 -1.04 -17.83
CA SER A 364 15.34 -0.82 -19.07
C SER A 364 14.50 -1.20 -20.28
N TRP A 365 14.94 -0.89 -21.49
CA TRP A 365 14.22 -1.32 -22.69
C TRP A 365 15.13 -1.71 -23.84
N SER A 366 14.56 -2.48 -24.77
CA SER A 366 15.18 -2.85 -26.03
C SER A 366 14.65 -2.00 -27.19
N PRO A 367 15.33 -1.96 -28.35
CA PRO A 367 14.85 -1.26 -29.55
C PRO A 367 13.53 -1.78 -30.14
N ASN A 368 12.99 -2.90 -29.64
CA ASN A 368 11.71 -3.47 -30.09
C ASN A 368 10.55 -3.12 -29.13
N ASP A 369 10.67 -2.02 -28.38
CA ASP A 369 9.65 -1.52 -27.44
C ASP A 369 9.24 -2.58 -26.39
N VAL A 370 10.26 -3.26 -25.85
CA VAL A 370 10.12 -4.22 -24.75
C VAL A 370 10.83 -3.64 -23.54
N ALA A 371 10.07 -3.35 -22.49
CA ALA A 371 10.62 -3.02 -21.19
C ALA A 371 11.10 -4.29 -20.48
N THR A 372 12.22 -4.20 -19.77
CA THR A 372 12.78 -5.25 -18.91
C THR A 372 12.87 -4.70 -17.50
N LEU A 373 12.20 -5.39 -16.57
CA LEU A 373 12.15 -5.05 -15.16
C LEU A 373 13.19 -5.88 -14.41
N THR A 374 14.03 -5.19 -13.65
CA THR A 374 15.03 -5.78 -12.73
C THR A 374 14.90 -5.13 -11.36
N ALA A 375 15.36 -5.80 -10.29
CA ALA A 375 15.45 -5.14 -9.00
C ALA A 375 16.53 -4.07 -9.02
N GLY A 376 16.21 -2.84 -8.62
CA GLY A 376 17.10 -1.70 -8.72
C GLY A 376 16.43 -0.35 -8.42
N PRO A 377 17.11 0.77 -8.71
CA PRO A 377 16.56 2.10 -8.44
C PRO A 377 15.36 2.40 -9.36
N SER A 378 14.24 2.77 -8.73
CA SER A 378 13.02 3.26 -9.39
C SER A 378 13.14 4.72 -9.79
N TYR A 379 13.98 4.97 -10.79
CA TYR A 379 14.03 6.27 -11.47
C TYR A 379 12.85 6.45 -12.41
N LEU A 380 12.58 7.71 -12.77
CA LEU A 380 11.53 8.08 -13.72
C LEU A 380 12.16 8.79 -14.91
N TYR A 381 11.88 8.34 -16.13
CA TYR A 381 12.35 8.93 -17.37
C TYR A 381 11.51 8.55 -18.59
N GLY A 382 11.72 9.29 -19.67
CA GLY A 382 11.23 8.90 -20.99
C GLY A 382 11.97 7.67 -21.52
N MET A 383 11.21 6.75 -22.12
CA MET A 383 11.70 5.54 -22.76
C MET A 383 11.87 5.77 -24.26
N TRP A 384 11.41 4.85 -25.12
CA TRP A 384 11.49 5.03 -26.57
C TRP A 384 10.54 6.14 -27.06
N GLY A 385 10.80 6.65 -28.27
CA GLY A 385 9.99 7.71 -28.89
C GLY A 385 10.13 9.12 -28.31
N LEU A 386 10.99 9.28 -27.31
CA LEU A 386 11.26 10.55 -26.65
C LEU A 386 12.70 10.98 -26.90
N THR A 387 12.98 12.28 -26.74
CA THR A 387 14.36 12.79 -26.78
C THR A 387 14.67 13.53 -25.48
N PRO A 388 15.80 13.24 -24.82
CA PRO A 388 16.76 12.18 -25.14
C PRO A 388 16.30 10.80 -24.61
N ALA A 389 15.80 9.92 -25.49
CA ALA A 389 15.75 8.49 -25.18
C ALA A 389 17.17 7.93 -25.27
N SER A 390 17.67 7.33 -24.19
CA SER A 390 18.93 6.61 -24.28
C SER A 390 18.72 5.36 -25.14
N THR A 391 19.44 5.26 -26.25
CA THR A 391 19.50 4.02 -27.04
C THR A 391 20.45 2.99 -26.44
N THR A 392 21.18 3.35 -25.38
CA THR A 392 22.16 2.50 -24.72
C THR A 392 21.77 2.27 -23.26
N MET A 393 21.70 0.99 -22.89
CA MET A 393 21.43 0.54 -21.53
C MET A 393 22.72 0.08 -20.88
N TYR A 394 22.92 0.47 -19.62
CA TYR A 394 24.11 0.14 -18.86
C TYR A 394 23.73 -0.70 -17.65
N THR A 395 24.42 -1.82 -17.49
CA THR A 395 24.24 -2.70 -16.34
C THR A 395 25.24 -2.34 -15.25
N TYR A 396 24.76 -2.19 -14.02
CA TYR A 396 25.57 -1.96 -12.82
C TYR A 396 25.46 -3.19 -11.94
N THR A 397 26.60 -3.76 -11.59
CA THR A 397 26.70 -4.95 -10.76
C THR A 397 27.72 -4.73 -9.65
N GLY A 398 27.55 -5.45 -8.55
CA GLY A 398 28.50 -5.45 -7.44
C GLY A 398 27.91 -6.10 -6.21
N SER A 399 28.58 -5.90 -5.08
CA SER A 399 28.07 -6.29 -3.77
C SER A 399 28.40 -5.27 -2.70
N VAL A 400 27.63 -5.30 -1.62
CA VAL A 400 27.84 -4.48 -0.42
C VAL A 400 28.05 -5.40 0.77
N ASN A 401 28.97 -5.00 1.67
CA ASN A 401 29.18 -5.67 2.94
C ASN A 401 29.16 -4.63 4.08
N PRO A 402 28.29 -4.76 5.09
CA PRO A 402 27.33 -5.85 5.34
C PRO A 402 26.21 -6.02 4.28
N PRO A 403 25.68 -7.24 4.10
CA PRO A 403 24.71 -7.55 3.04
C PRO A 403 23.31 -6.95 3.26
N ASN A 404 22.96 -6.58 4.50
CA ASN A 404 21.71 -5.91 4.86
C ASN A 404 21.85 -4.37 4.95
N SER A 405 22.88 -3.81 4.31
CA SER A 405 23.00 -2.35 4.16
C SER A 405 21.90 -1.81 3.24
N PHE A 406 21.54 -0.55 3.42
CA PHE A 406 20.69 0.18 2.48
C PHE A 406 21.54 0.87 1.43
N MET A 407 21.14 0.76 0.17
CA MET A 407 21.79 1.43 -0.94
C MET A 407 20.78 2.32 -1.64
N PHE A 408 21.06 3.62 -1.67
CA PHE A 408 20.33 4.57 -2.50
C PHE A 408 21.27 5.03 -3.61
N THR A 409 20.75 5.27 -4.80
CA THR A 409 21.53 5.85 -5.89
C THR A 409 20.82 7.08 -6.42
N SER A 410 21.57 8.06 -6.91
CA SER A 410 21.05 9.21 -7.64
C SER A 410 21.81 9.42 -8.94
N PRO A 411 21.17 9.92 -10.02
CA PRO A 411 21.86 10.28 -11.24
C PRO A 411 22.84 11.44 -11.02
N GLY A 412 24.00 11.39 -11.68
CA GLY A 412 25.01 12.46 -11.65
C GLY A 412 26.27 12.13 -10.85
N GLY A 413 27.01 13.19 -10.53
CA GLY A 413 28.32 13.13 -9.85
C GLY A 413 28.20 13.11 -8.32
N PRO A 414 27.76 14.20 -7.65
CA PRO A 414 27.49 14.18 -6.22
C PRO A 414 26.14 13.54 -5.92
N PHE A 415 26.06 12.79 -4.81
CA PHE A 415 24.81 12.19 -4.34
C PHE A 415 23.75 13.26 -4.06
N ASN A 416 22.56 13.07 -4.63
CA ASN A 416 21.41 13.93 -4.46
C ASN A 416 20.25 13.14 -3.85
N ALA A 417 19.97 13.39 -2.58
CA ALA A 417 18.90 12.71 -1.84
C ALA A 417 17.49 12.98 -2.40
N THR A 418 17.26 14.11 -3.07
CA THR A 418 15.96 14.44 -3.66
C THR A 418 15.69 13.66 -4.94
N LEU A 419 16.74 13.22 -5.64
CA LEU A 419 16.63 12.43 -6.88
C LEU A 419 17.05 10.98 -6.66
N SER A 420 17.24 10.56 -5.41
CA SER A 420 17.72 9.22 -5.13
C SER A 420 16.58 8.22 -5.13
N ALA A 421 16.89 6.99 -5.53
CA ALA A 421 15.99 5.85 -5.42
C ALA A 421 16.69 4.69 -4.74
N TRP A 422 15.91 3.90 -3.99
CA TRP A 422 16.38 2.72 -3.27
C TRP A 422 16.76 1.59 -4.24
N VAL A 423 17.89 0.93 -3.95
CA VAL A 423 18.38 -0.26 -4.64
C VAL A 423 18.27 -1.44 -3.66
N PRO A 424 17.30 -2.35 -3.87
CA PRO A 424 17.22 -3.57 -3.09
C PRO A 424 18.49 -4.41 -3.24
N LEU A 425 19.04 -4.87 -2.13
CA LEU A 425 20.14 -5.82 -2.11
C LEU A 425 19.59 -7.22 -1.87
N SER A 426 20.16 -8.22 -2.55
CA SER A 426 19.88 -9.63 -2.22
C SER A 426 20.35 -9.96 -0.79
N ASN A 427 19.94 -11.11 -0.23
CA ASN A 427 20.40 -11.54 1.10
C ASN A 427 21.93 -11.64 1.26
N THR A 428 22.66 -11.72 0.14
CA THR A 428 24.14 -11.75 0.11
C THR A 428 24.77 -10.39 -0.20
N GLY A 429 23.99 -9.31 -0.21
CA GLY A 429 24.44 -7.94 -0.49
C GLY A 429 24.68 -7.63 -1.96
N LYS A 430 24.33 -8.53 -2.89
CA LYS A 430 24.52 -8.31 -4.33
C LYS A 430 23.42 -7.42 -4.91
N TYR A 431 23.79 -6.62 -5.90
CA TYR A 431 22.89 -5.86 -6.77
C TYR A 431 23.25 -6.08 -8.24
N SER A 432 22.25 -6.02 -9.12
CA SER A 432 22.40 -6.07 -10.57
C SER A 432 21.20 -5.43 -11.24
N PHE A 433 21.35 -4.22 -11.75
CA PHE A 433 20.27 -3.49 -12.43
C PHE A 433 20.77 -2.87 -13.72
N THR A 434 19.84 -2.64 -14.65
CA THR A 434 20.12 -2.02 -15.95
C THR A 434 19.25 -0.78 -16.10
N ILE A 435 19.86 0.35 -16.45
CA ILE A 435 19.18 1.63 -16.66
C ILE A 435 19.79 2.39 -17.86
N PRO A 436 19.11 3.43 -18.38
CA PRO A 436 19.68 4.39 -19.32
C PRO A 436 21.02 4.99 -18.86
N ASN A 437 21.81 5.49 -19.82
CA ASN A 437 23.15 6.03 -19.57
C ASN A 437 23.19 7.08 -18.45
N GLY A 438 24.10 6.92 -17.50
CA GLY A 438 24.42 7.95 -16.54
C GLY A 438 25.59 7.58 -15.62
N SER A 439 26.36 8.57 -15.21
CA SER A 439 27.11 8.41 -13.96
C SER A 439 26.09 8.29 -12.83
N LEU A 440 26.30 7.35 -11.91
CA LEU A 440 25.53 7.27 -10.68
C LEU A 440 26.43 7.55 -9.50
N SER A 441 25.89 8.23 -8.51
CA SER A 441 26.43 8.27 -7.15
C SER A 441 25.55 7.45 -6.23
N ALA A 442 26.15 6.67 -5.35
CA ALA A 442 25.42 5.92 -4.33
C ALA A 442 25.60 6.54 -2.95
N ASN A 443 24.66 6.27 -2.06
CA ASN A 443 24.79 6.42 -0.61
C ASN A 443 24.45 5.08 0.02
N ILE A 444 25.48 4.43 0.58
CA ILE A 444 25.38 3.10 1.18
C ILE A 444 25.47 3.29 2.69
N MET A 445 24.45 2.84 3.41
CA MET A 445 24.25 3.15 4.82
C MET A 445 23.84 1.92 5.61
N LEU A 446 24.33 1.84 6.84
CA LEU A 446 23.86 0.91 7.87
C LEU A 446 24.14 1.54 9.22
N SER A 447 23.15 1.54 10.11
CA SER A 447 23.29 1.94 11.51
C SER A 447 24.53 1.34 12.16
N ASN A 448 25.28 2.14 12.93
CA ASN A 448 26.58 1.78 13.49
C ASN A 448 27.70 1.46 12.48
N TYR A 449 27.59 1.94 11.24
CA TYR A 449 28.67 1.96 10.24
C TYR A 449 28.82 3.34 9.61
N ASN A 450 30.04 3.68 9.16
CA ASN A 450 30.27 4.88 8.36
C ASN A 450 29.56 4.76 7.01
N PRO A 451 28.71 5.72 6.61
CA PRO A 451 28.12 5.72 5.29
C PRO A 451 29.18 5.90 4.20
N LYS A 452 28.97 5.29 3.03
CA LYS A 452 29.89 5.35 1.90
C LYS A 452 29.20 5.97 0.69
N LEU A 453 29.87 6.94 0.05
CA LEU A 453 29.34 7.68 -1.09
C LEU A 453 30.14 7.41 -2.38
N PRO A 454 30.14 6.18 -2.94
CA PRO A 454 30.90 5.88 -4.13
C PRO A 454 30.20 6.42 -5.40
N THR A 455 31.01 6.71 -6.42
CA THR A 455 30.51 6.77 -7.80
C THR A 455 30.44 5.35 -8.34
N LEU A 456 29.31 4.97 -8.93
CA LEU A 456 29.16 3.69 -9.62
C LEU A 456 29.39 3.90 -11.11
N ASN A 457 30.21 3.03 -11.67
CA ASN A 457 30.43 2.96 -13.11
C ASN A 457 29.66 1.77 -13.69
N PRO A 458 29.24 1.84 -14.96
CA PRO A 458 28.73 0.66 -15.66
C PRO A 458 29.70 -0.52 -15.58
N GLY A 459 29.15 -1.73 -15.46
CA GLY A 459 29.90 -2.96 -15.27
C GLY A 459 29.93 -3.39 -13.80
N ASN A 460 31.04 -4.01 -13.39
CA ASN A 460 31.22 -4.53 -12.05
C ASN A 460 31.97 -3.53 -11.17
N ASN A 461 31.32 -3.07 -10.10
CA ASN A 461 31.87 -2.14 -9.12
C ASN A 461 32.57 -2.84 -7.94
N GLY A 462 32.69 -4.17 -8.00
CA GLY A 462 33.31 -4.99 -6.97
C GLY A 462 32.51 -5.04 -5.67
N GLN A 463 33.20 -5.33 -4.57
CA GLN A 463 32.63 -5.33 -3.22
C GLN A 463 32.85 -3.97 -2.54
N LEU A 464 31.77 -3.36 -2.08
CA LEU A 464 31.75 -2.11 -1.35
C LEU A 464 31.56 -2.39 0.14
N THR A 465 32.64 -2.26 0.91
CA THR A 465 32.62 -2.53 2.35
C THR A 465 32.42 -1.25 3.17
N LEU A 466 31.49 -1.28 4.12
CA LEU A 466 31.31 -0.27 5.16
C LEU A 466 32.21 -0.58 6.37
N THR A 467 32.66 0.45 7.07
CA THR A 467 33.47 0.30 8.29
C THR A 467 32.61 0.57 9.54
N PRO A 468 32.65 -0.29 10.58
CA PRO A 468 31.90 -0.05 11.81
C PRO A 468 32.22 1.31 12.43
N ASN A 469 31.19 2.01 12.90
CA ASN A 469 31.26 3.25 13.65
C ASN A 469 30.04 3.39 14.58
N PHE A 470 30.19 2.94 15.81
CA PHE A 470 29.14 2.97 16.83
C PHE A 470 28.78 4.38 17.34
N THR A 471 29.57 5.41 16.99
CA THR A 471 29.26 6.80 17.41
C THR A 471 28.10 7.40 16.62
N LEU A 472 27.78 6.84 15.44
CA LEU A 472 26.68 7.32 14.61
C LEU A 472 25.30 6.92 15.14
N GLY A 473 25.21 5.81 15.88
CA GLY A 473 23.94 5.31 16.39
C GLY A 473 23.10 4.58 15.36
N VAL A 474 21.85 4.34 15.73
CA VAL A 474 20.81 3.81 14.84
C VAL A 474 20.21 4.93 13.98
N TYR A 475 20.88 5.25 12.86
CA TYR A 475 20.48 6.30 11.92
C TYR A 475 19.83 5.77 10.63
N THR A 476 19.75 4.45 10.47
CA THR A 476 18.95 3.74 9.44
C THR A 476 18.01 2.77 10.14
N PRO A 477 16.97 2.27 9.44
CA PRO A 477 16.29 1.05 9.86
C PRO A 477 17.26 -0.11 10.10
N LEU A 478 16.80 -1.12 10.84
CA LEU A 478 17.54 -2.34 11.18
C LEU A 478 16.85 -3.54 10.55
N TYR A 479 17.40 -4.08 9.47
CA TYR A 479 16.77 -5.18 8.72
C TYR A 479 17.62 -6.45 8.80
N ALA A 480 16.98 -7.60 9.02
CA ALA A 480 17.56 -8.93 8.84
C ALA A 480 16.53 -9.84 8.15
N MET A 481 16.87 -10.30 6.94
CA MET A 481 16.05 -11.18 6.09
C MET A 481 16.29 -12.67 6.35
N ASP A 482 17.28 -12.99 7.19
CA ASP A 482 17.59 -14.31 7.72
C ASP A 482 18.53 -14.19 8.95
N ASN A 483 18.81 -15.32 9.60
CA ASN A 483 19.71 -15.37 10.76
C ASN A 483 21.14 -14.89 10.47
N ALA A 484 21.65 -15.05 9.24
CA ALA A 484 23.03 -14.70 8.91
C ALA A 484 23.23 -13.18 8.91
N GLN A 485 22.16 -12.41 8.74
CA GLN A 485 22.18 -10.95 8.75
C GLN A 485 22.10 -10.33 10.15
N LEU A 486 21.61 -11.07 11.16
CA LEU A 486 21.46 -10.55 12.53
C LEU A 486 22.76 -10.00 13.12
N GLN A 487 23.89 -10.66 12.87
CA GLN A 487 25.19 -10.24 13.39
C GLN A 487 25.59 -8.81 12.99
N TYR A 488 25.04 -8.29 11.88
CA TYR A 488 25.38 -6.96 11.37
C TYR A 488 24.53 -5.85 11.99
N ILE A 489 23.42 -6.20 12.65
CA ILE A 489 22.54 -5.27 13.37
C ILE A 489 22.54 -5.54 14.89
N SER A 490 23.45 -6.38 15.36
CA SER A 490 23.59 -6.74 16.78
C SER A 490 24.93 -6.27 17.33
N TYR A 491 24.96 -5.78 18.57
CA TYR A 491 26.23 -5.44 19.24
C TYR A 491 26.80 -6.60 20.06
N TYR A 492 26.00 -7.65 20.28
CA TYR A 492 26.35 -8.81 21.10
C TYR A 492 25.56 -10.04 20.66
N GLY A 493 26.02 -11.23 21.06
CA GLY A 493 25.29 -12.48 20.88
C GLY A 493 25.76 -13.35 19.73
N ASN A 494 25.26 -14.60 19.71
CA ASN A 494 25.47 -15.53 18.60
C ASN A 494 24.17 -16.26 18.16
N GLY A 495 23.02 -15.85 18.69
CA GLY A 495 21.72 -16.38 18.30
C GLY A 495 21.30 -17.68 19.00
N THR A 496 22.04 -18.12 20.02
CA THR A 496 21.65 -19.27 20.86
C THR A 496 20.82 -18.82 22.06
N GLN A 497 20.04 -19.72 22.66
CA GLN A 497 19.21 -19.38 23.83
C GLN A 497 20.01 -18.79 25.00
N GLY A 498 21.20 -19.33 25.27
CA GLY A 498 22.08 -18.83 26.33
C GLY A 498 22.91 -17.61 25.93
N ASN A 499 22.91 -17.23 24.65
CA ASN A 499 23.65 -16.10 24.12
C ASN A 499 22.90 -15.48 22.91
N PRO A 500 21.71 -14.90 23.16
CA PRO A 500 20.88 -14.35 22.10
C PRO A 500 21.59 -13.20 21.40
N TYR A 501 21.31 -13.00 20.11
CA TYR A 501 21.65 -11.74 19.46
C TYR A 501 20.97 -10.58 20.18
N VAL A 502 21.69 -9.50 20.42
CA VAL A 502 21.12 -8.28 21.02
C VAL A 502 21.25 -7.14 20.02
N ILE A 503 20.09 -6.67 19.55
CA ILE A 503 19.97 -5.64 18.50
C ILE A 503 20.48 -4.28 19.01
N TYR A 504 21.04 -3.49 18.11
CA TYR A 504 21.56 -2.15 18.42
C TYR A 504 20.51 -1.23 19.01
N ASN A 505 20.82 -0.65 20.17
CA ASN A 505 19.89 0.18 20.93
C ASN A 505 20.41 1.60 21.24
N ASN A 506 21.45 2.04 20.54
CA ASN A 506 22.04 3.36 20.72
C ASN A 506 21.37 4.40 19.82
N ALA A 507 20.88 5.49 20.42
CA ALA A 507 20.21 6.55 19.69
C ALA A 507 21.09 7.21 18.61
N PRO A 508 20.51 7.64 17.48
CA PRO A 508 21.24 8.39 16.46
C PRO A 508 21.71 9.73 17.02
N SER A 509 22.91 10.15 16.63
CA SER A 509 23.49 11.45 17.03
C SER A 509 22.62 12.66 16.65
N SER A 510 21.82 12.54 15.59
CA SER A 510 20.87 13.56 15.11
C SER A 510 19.52 13.54 15.84
N GLY A 511 19.19 12.48 16.59
CA GLY A 511 17.86 12.22 17.13
C GLY A 511 16.82 11.71 16.10
N TYR A 512 17.21 11.53 14.83
CA TYR A 512 16.33 11.05 13.76
C TYR A 512 17.04 10.03 12.87
N ILE A 513 16.29 9.10 12.30
CA ILE A 513 16.82 8.29 11.20
C ILE A 513 16.99 9.15 9.94
N ASN A 514 17.79 8.67 8.99
CA ASN A 514 18.07 9.39 7.75
C ASN A 514 16.75 9.68 7.00
N PRO A 515 16.52 10.90 6.51
CA PRO A 515 15.29 11.27 5.82
C PRO A 515 14.93 10.44 4.58
N LEU A 516 15.91 9.75 3.98
CA LEU A 516 15.67 8.80 2.87
C LEU A 516 14.72 7.66 3.25
N PHE A 517 14.56 7.37 4.54
CA PHE A 517 13.61 6.36 5.02
C PHE A 517 12.22 6.94 5.34
N GLY A 518 12.02 8.24 5.17
CA GLY A 518 10.74 8.94 5.32
C GLY A 518 9.95 9.00 4.02
N GLU A 519 10.05 7.99 3.15
CA GLU A 519 9.27 7.93 1.91
C GLU A 519 7.84 7.48 2.19
N LEU A 520 6.88 8.19 1.60
CA LEU A 520 5.45 7.89 1.62
C LEU A 520 4.95 7.76 0.19
N ASN A 521 3.99 6.87 -0.05
CA ASN A 521 3.22 6.89 -1.29
C ASN A 521 2.01 7.85 -1.20
N ASP A 522 1.18 7.83 -2.22
CA ASP A 522 0.02 8.73 -2.41
C ASP A 522 -1.06 8.62 -1.33
N TYR A 523 -1.11 7.47 -0.66
CA TYR A 523 -2.04 7.15 0.42
C TYR A 523 -1.33 7.12 1.78
N ALA A 524 -0.15 7.75 1.84
CA ALA A 524 0.69 7.87 3.01
C ALA A 524 1.13 6.51 3.61
N PHE A 525 1.21 5.46 2.79
CA PHE A 525 1.88 4.22 3.18
C PHE A 525 3.39 4.47 3.29
N PRO A 526 4.01 4.19 4.45
CA PRO A 526 5.45 4.34 4.58
C PRO A 526 6.17 3.25 3.82
N ALA A 527 7.24 3.59 3.12
CA ALA A 527 7.98 2.67 2.27
C ALA A 527 8.88 1.70 3.08
N PHE A 528 9.20 2.05 4.33
CA PHE A 528 10.10 1.31 5.21
C PHE A 528 9.51 1.13 6.62
N SER A 529 9.91 0.06 7.32
CA SER A 529 9.73 -0.09 8.78
C SER A 529 11.01 0.35 9.52
N GLY A 530 10.95 0.44 10.85
CA GLY A 530 12.09 0.80 11.69
C GLY A 530 12.98 -0.40 11.98
N LEU A 531 12.36 -1.52 12.36
CA LEU A 531 13.00 -2.82 12.55
C LEU A 531 12.25 -3.87 11.73
N LEU A 532 12.97 -4.71 11.01
CA LEU A 532 12.42 -5.87 10.30
C LEU A 532 13.26 -7.10 10.61
N LEU A 533 12.68 -8.07 11.33
CA LEU A 533 13.18 -9.44 11.40
C LEU A 533 12.27 -10.30 10.52
N HIS A 534 12.82 -10.84 9.44
CA HIS A 534 12.10 -11.64 8.47
C HIS A 534 12.75 -13.02 8.36
N ASN A 535 11.99 -14.10 8.55
CA ASN A 535 12.51 -15.47 8.46
C ASN A 535 13.71 -15.74 9.40
N VAL A 536 13.58 -15.30 10.66
CA VAL A 536 14.60 -15.41 11.70
C VAL A 536 14.14 -16.39 12.77
N ASN A 537 14.95 -17.38 13.12
CA ASN A 537 14.65 -18.30 14.23
C ASN A 537 15.74 -18.36 15.31
N ALA A 538 16.84 -17.63 15.11
CA ALA A 538 17.85 -17.44 16.14
C ALA A 538 17.29 -16.62 17.31
N TYR A 539 17.70 -16.98 18.53
CA TYR A 539 17.30 -16.25 19.72
C TYR A 539 17.80 -14.81 19.64
N THR A 540 16.88 -13.86 19.69
CA THR A 540 17.15 -12.45 19.43
C THR A 540 16.46 -11.60 20.50
N THR A 541 17.13 -10.57 20.98
CA THR A 541 16.61 -9.61 21.97
C THR A 541 16.67 -8.21 21.39
N VAL A 542 15.51 -7.55 21.38
CA VAL A 542 15.27 -6.17 20.98
C VAL A 542 14.95 -5.39 22.26
N THR A 543 15.90 -4.60 22.74
CA THR A 543 15.79 -3.97 24.06
C THR A 543 16.29 -2.55 24.09
N SER A 544 15.49 -1.67 24.69
CA SER A 544 15.81 -0.23 24.81
C SER A 544 16.07 0.44 23.46
N GLU A 545 15.40 -0.02 22.39
CA GLU A 545 15.55 0.52 21.04
C GLU A 545 15.31 2.03 21.03
N PRO A 546 16.10 2.78 20.24
CA PRO A 546 15.83 4.19 20.03
C PRO A 546 14.54 4.36 19.22
N SER A 547 13.96 5.56 19.30
CA SER A 547 12.83 5.91 18.45
C SER A 547 13.28 5.95 16.98
N PHE A 548 12.66 5.14 16.11
CA PHE A 548 12.88 5.16 14.66
C PHE A 548 12.21 6.38 14.01
N THR A 549 12.52 7.57 14.52
CA THR A 549 11.82 8.81 14.17
C THR A 549 12.25 9.31 12.80
N VAL A 550 11.31 9.42 11.87
CA VAL A 550 11.47 10.05 10.56
C VAL A 550 10.96 11.48 10.57
N ASN A 551 11.56 12.32 9.72
CA ASN A 551 11.12 13.68 9.45
C ASN A 551 10.77 13.82 7.96
N TYR A 552 9.46 13.91 7.68
CA TYR A 552 8.92 14.01 6.33
C TYR A 552 9.16 15.37 5.67
N ALA A 553 9.45 16.42 6.43
CA ALA A 553 9.69 17.76 5.88
C ALA A 553 10.99 17.86 5.05
N LYS A 554 11.79 16.79 5.01
CA LYS A 554 13.06 16.72 4.29
C LYS A 554 12.97 15.95 2.95
N ASN A 555 11.81 15.39 2.63
CA ASN A 555 11.47 14.82 1.33
C ASN A 555 10.33 15.64 0.72
N VAL A 556 10.55 16.27 -0.44
CA VAL A 556 9.56 17.19 -1.05
C VAL A 556 8.25 16.47 -1.34
N TYR A 557 8.31 15.23 -1.82
CA TYR A 557 7.10 14.45 -2.12
C TYR A 557 6.35 14.10 -0.84
N SER A 558 7.03 13.52 0.14
CA SER A 558 6.40 13.19 1.44
C SER A 558 5.86 14.43 2.14
N GLN A 559 6.49 15.60 1.99
CA GLN A 559 6.00 16.86 2.53
C GLN A 559 4.64 17.26 1.92
N ILE A 560 4.46 17.05 0.61
CA ILE A 560 3.19 17.31 -0.08
C ILE A 560 2.12 16.36 0.45
N ILE A 561 2.41 15.07 0.58
CA ILE A 561 1.49 14.06 1.10
C ILE A 561 1.07 14.39 2.55
N VAL A 562 2.04 14.67 3.43
CA VAL A 562 1.78 15.05 4.81
C VAL A 562 0.92 16.31 4.90
N ALA A 563 1.20 17.32 4.07
CA ALA A 563 0.40 18.55 4.03
C ALA A 563 -1.02 18.31 3.49
N TYR A 564 -1.16 17.47 2.46
CA TYR A 564 -2.44 17.15 1.83
C TYR A 564 -3.40 16.47 2.82
N PHE A 565 -2.92 15.47 3.57
CA PHE A 565 -3.72 14.75 4.56
C PHE A 565 -3.75 15.42 5.94
N GLY A 566 -3.03 16.54 6.14
CA GLY A 566 -2.93 17.20 7.45
C GLY A 566 -2.21 16.35 8.50
N LEU A 567 -1.28 15.49 8.09
CA LEU A 567 -0.53 14.59 8.95
C LEU A 567 0.60 15.33 9.70
N PRO A 568 1.11 14.79 10.82
CA PRO A 568 2.29 15.33 11.48
C PRO A 568 3.55 15.22 10.60
N SER A 569 4.45 16.20 10.68
CA SER A 569 5.71 16.21 9.91
C SER A 569 6.75 15.17 10.35
N THR A 570 6.47 14.46 11.44
CA THR A 570 7.33 13.40 11.98
C THR A 570 6.49 12.19 12.36
N ASN A 571 7.07 11.01 12.21
CA ASN A 571 6.48 9.75 12.66
C ASN A 571 7.58 8.82 13.19
N ASN A 572 7.19 7.71 13.80
CA ASN A 572 8.09 6.64 14.19
C ASN A 572 7.76 5.42 13.34
N LEU A 573 8.78 4.85 12.69
CA LEU A 573 8.60 3.62 11.93
C LEU A 573 8.46 2.43 12.88
N GLY A 574 7.54 1.51 12.57
CA GLY A 574 7.21 0.37 13.43
C GLY A 574 8.24 -0.76 13.44
N ILE A 575 8.00 -1.74 14.30
CA ILE A 575 8.76 -2.98 14.44
C ILE A 575 7.98 -4.12 13.78
N VAL A 576 8.63 -4.91 12.93
CA VAL A 576 8.03 -6.04 12.24
C VAL A 576 8.82 -7.31 12.53
N LEU A 577 8.12 -8.31 13.08
CA LEU A 577 8.58 -9.69 13.25
C LEU A 577 7.74 -10.57 12.30
N TYR A 578 8.28 -10.88 11.13
CA TYR A 578 7.59 -11.67 10.09
C TYR A 578 8.23 -13.05 9.95
N GLN A 579 7.47 -14.12 10.12
CA GLN A 579 7.99 -15.49 10.16
C GLN A 579 9.20 -15.62 11.10
N THR A 580 9.10 -14.95 12.25
CA THR A 580 10.15 -14.94 13.26
C THR A 580 9.84 -15.93 14.36
N SER A 581 10.86 -16.42 15.05
CA SER A 581 10.66 -17.14 16.31
C SER A 581 11.79 -16.90 17.29
N ASN A 582 11.48 -17.02 18.58
CA ASN A 582 12.43 -16.83 19.69
C ASN A 582 12.96 -15.38 19.80
N ALA A 583 12.19 -14.40 19.32
CA ALA A 583 12.49 -12.99 19.52
C ALA A 583 11.91 -12.48 20.85
N THR A 584 12.68 -11.67 21.58
CA THR A 584 12.25 -10.98 22.79
C THR A 584 12.26 -9.48 22.55
N VAL A 585 11.10 -8.83 22.59
CA VAL A 585 10.94 -7.37 22.55
C VAL A 585 10.69 -6.89 23.98
N TYR A 586 11.70 -6.28 24.60
CA TYR A 586 11.70 -5.95 26.03
C TYR A 586 12.02 -4.47 26.29
N GLY A 587 11.21 -3.82 27.14
CA GLY A 587 11.59 -2.51 27.71
C GLY A 587 11.68 -1.36 26.69
N ASN A 588 10.97 -1.45 25.57
CA ASN A 588 11.01 -0.44 24.49
C ASN A 588 9.91 0.62 24.67
N GLN A 589 10.13 1.79 24.08
CA GLN A 589 9.08 2.78 23.86
C GLN A 589 8.61 2.70 22.41
N VAL A 590 7.37 2.28 22.20
CA VAL A 590 6.79 2.05 20.87
C VAL A 590 5.69 3.07 20.63
N THR A 591 5.75 3.75 19.48
CA THR A 591 4.74 4.74 19.06
C THR A 591 4.84 4.92 17.56
N GLY A 592 3.87 5.65 16.99
CA GLY A 592 3.75 5.93 15.57
C GLY A 592 2.28 6.07 15.19
N TRP A 593 2.02 6.83 14.15
CA TRP A 593 0.70 7.03 13.57
C TRP A 593 0.63 6.35 12.20
N PHE A 594 -0.58 5.97 11.81
CA PHE A 594 -0.90 5.54 10.45
C PHE A 594 -1.95 6.49 9.88
N SER A 595 -1.89 6.75 8.57
CA SER A 595 -2.90 7.58 7.92
C SER A 595 -4.23 6.84 7.93
N PHE A 596 -5.35 7.56 8.06
CA PHE A 596 -6.68 6.95 7.91
C PHE A 596 -6.86 6.24 6.56
N GLU A 597 -6.08 6.61 5.52
CA GLU A 597 -6.08 5.93 4.22
C GLU A 597 -5.60 4.47 4.29
N GLN A 598 -4.87 4.11 5.37
CA GLN A 598 -4.49 2.73 5.67
C GLN A 598 -5.59 1.99 6.45
N SER A 599 -6.79 2.56 6.54
CA SER A 599 -7.98 1.86 7.02
C SER A 599 -8.16 0.58 6.22
N GLU A 600 -8.60 -0.47 6.92
CA GLU A 600 -8.74 -1.84 6.42
C GLU A 600 -7.44 -2.63 6.27
N PHE A 601 -6.26 -2.01 6.41
CA PHE A 601 -4.98 -2.74 6.39
C PHE A 601 -4.52 -3.15 7.79
N PRO A 602 -3.81 -4.29 7.94
CA PRO A 602 -3.25 -4.75 9.21
C PRO A 602 -1.97 -4.03 9.60
N VAL A 603 -2.09 -2.74 9.86
CA VAL A 603 -0.98 -1.91 10.31
C VAL A 603 -0.89 -1.89 11.83
N ALA A 604 0.33 -1.91 12.36
CA ALA A 604 0.60 -1.71 13.78
C ALA A 604 2.04 -1.25 14.02
N ASN A 605 2.28 -0.53 15.12
CA ASN A 605 3.63 -0.11 15.50
C ASN A 605 4.52 -1.29 15.94
N LEU A 606 3.93 -2.40 16.37
CA LEU A 606 4.58 -3.70 16.53
C LEU A 606 3.73 -4.78 15.86
N LEU A 607 4.29 -5.43 14.85
CA LEU A 607 3.63 -6.46 14.05
C LEU A 607 4.30 -7.81 14.26
N LEU A 608 3.56 -8.80 14.78
CA LEU A 608 3.97 -10.20 14.83
C LEU A 608 3.16 -10.95 13.77
N TRP A 609 3.81 -11.36 12.68
CA TRP A 609 3.14 -11.96 11.53
C TRP A 609 3.68 -13.34 11.21
N ASN A 610 2.84 -14.37 11.37
CA ASN A 610 3.22 -15.78 11.28
C ASN A 610 4.43 -16.13 12.16
N SER A 611 4.58 -15.45 13.30
CA SER A 611 5.71 -15.58 14.21
C SER A 611 5.35 -16.42 15.44
N GLN A 612 6.34 -17.07 16.05
CA GLN A 612 6.12 -18.07 17.10
C GLN A 612 7.12 -18.02 18.25
N ASN A 613 6.67 -18.37 19.46
CA ASN A 613 7.51 -18.41 20.65
C ASN A 613 8.24 -17.08 20.93
N ASP A 614 7.64 -15.97 20.48
CA ASP A 614 8.17 -14.64 20.73
C ASP A 614 7.67 -14.12 22.08
N THR A 615 8.46 -13.26 22.71
CA THR A 615 8.12 -12.61 23.97
C THR A 615 8.09 -11.10 23.78
N VAL A 616 6.94 -10.47 24.03
CA VAL A 616 6.77 -9.01 24.05
C VAL A 616 6.45 -8.61 25.46
N MET A 617 7.40 -8.03 26.19
CA MET A 617 7.20 -7.73 27.59
C MET A 617 7.76 -6.40 28.08
N TYR A 618 7.07 -5.81 29.05
CA TYR A 618 7.47 -4.56 29.71
C TYR A 618 7.75 -3.39 28.75
N ASN A 619 7.11 -3.38 27.58
CA ASN A 619 7.20 -2.25 26.65
C ASN A 619 6.14 -1.19 27.00
N GLN A 620 6.44 0.06 26.71
CA GLN A 620 5.48 1.17 26.79
C GLN A 620 5.03 1.56 25.39
N PHE A 621 3.75 1.41 25.11
CA PHE A 621 3.11 1.83 23.87
C PHE A 621 2.42 3.17 24.08
N THR A 622 2.84 4.19 23.33
CA THR A 622 2.08 5.45 23.21
C THR A 622 1.18 5.35 21.99
N THR A 623 -0.08 4.99 22.26
CA THR A 623 -1.11 4.65 21.27
C THR A 623 -1.62 5.91 20.58
N LEU A 624 -1.07 6.19 19.40
CA LEU A 624 -1.57 7.18 18.43
C LEU A 624 -2.55 6.55 17.43
N ASP A 625 -2.36 5.27 17.11
CA ASP A 625 -3.26 4.45 16.30
C ASP A 625 -3.11 2.97 16.71
N SER A 626 -2.93 2.03 15.79
CA SER A 626 -2.75 0.61 16.08
C SER A 626 -1.39 0.32 16.72
N SER A 627 -1.39 -0.08 18.00
CA SER A 627 -0.14 -0.25 18.76
C SER A 627 0.52 -1.61 18.50
N MET A 628 -0.22 -2.70 18.61
CA MET A 628 0.29 -4.04 18.40
C MET A 628 -0.71 -4.93 17.66
N LEU A 629 -0.24 -5.68 16.66
CA LEU A 629 -1.02 -6.69 15.95
C LEU A 629 -0.27 -8.02 15.94
N VAL A 630 -1.00 -9.10 16.26
CA VAL A 630 -0.53 -10.47 16.19
C VAL A 630 -1.38 -11.23 15.19
N TYR A 631 -0.74 -11.83 14.21
CA TYR A 631 -1.39 -12.65 13.20
C TYR A 631 -0.65 -13.98 13.04
N ASN A 632 -1.40 -15.09 13.04
CA ASN A 632 -0.93 -16.39 12.56
C ASN A 632 -2.03 -17.03 11.72
N THR A 633 -1.65 -17.86 10.75
CA THR A 633 -2.62 -18.69 10.04
C THR A 633 -3.42 -19.56 11.03
N GLN A 634 -4.68 -19.87 10.71
CA GLN A 634 -5.57 -20.66 11.57
C GLN A 634 -5.04 -22.07 11.92
N THR A 635 -4.04 -22.55 11.18
CA THR A 635 -3.40 -23.86 11.39
C THR A 635 -2.12 -23.78 12.24
N GLN A 636 -1.77 -22.60 12.73
CA GLN A 636 -0.51 -22.34 13.40
C GLN A 636 -0.74 -21.58 14.71
N ASP A 637 -0.39 -22.21 15.83
CA ASP A 637 -0.35 -21.52 17.12
C ASP A 637 0.86 -20.58 17.18
N GLY A 638 0.65 -19.38 17.69
CA GLY A 638 1.70 -18.41 17.93
C GLY A 638 2.58 -18.81 19.12
N ASN A 639 2.00 -19.30 20.22
CA ASN A 639 2.75 -19.54 21.47
C ASN A 639 3.54 -18.30 21.95
N ASN A 640 3.06 -17.10 21.60
CA ASN A 640 3.73 -15.87 21.97
C ASN A 640 3.34 -15.47 23.40
N LEU A 641 4.29 -14.88 24.13
CA LEU A 641 4.05 -14.31 25.46
C LEU A 641 3.97 -12.79 25.36
N ILE A 642 2.82 -12.22 25.68
CA ILE A 642 2.59 -10.77 25.73
C ILE A 642 2.32 -10.39 27.18
N TYR A 643 3.34 -9.84 27.85
CA TYR A 643 3.34 -9.72 29.30
C TYR A 643 3.80 -8.37 29.86
N GLY A 644 3.04 -7.80 30.78
CA GLY A 644 3.51 -6.62 31.53
C GLY A 644 3.68 -5.35 30.71
N ASN A 645 3.11 -5.26 29.50
CA ASN A 645 3.21 -4.07 28.66
C ASN A 645 2.23 -2.99 29.13
N LEU A 646 2.59 -1.73 28.90
CA LEU A 646 1.81 -0.55 29.24
C LEU A 646 1.35 0.18 27.98
N PHE A 647 0.06 0.15 27.70
CA PHE A 647 -0.57 0.86 26.59
C PHE A 647 -1.26 2.13 27.10
N ILE A 648 -0.84 3.29 26.61
CA ILE A 648 -1.36 4.60 27.04
C ILE A 648 -1.82 5.39 25.83
N GLN A 649 -3.01 5.98 25.92
CA GLN A 649 -3.51 6.89 24.91
C GLN A 649 -2.59 8.09 24.76
N SER A 650 -2.13 8.36 23.55
CA SER A 650 -1.37 9.57 23.28
C SER A 650 -2.22 10.81 23.57
N SER A 651 -1.66 11.77 24.31
CA SER A 651 -2.29 13.09 24.52
C SER A 651 -2.37 13.93 23.23
N GLN A 652 -1.62 13.55 22.19
CA GLN A 652 -1.68 14.22 20.89
C GLN A 652 -2.95 13.86 20.09
N LEU A 653 -3.62 12.78 20.45
CA LEU A 653 -4.95 12.46 19.93
C LEU A 653 -6.00 13.33 20.63
N ASN A 654 -6.41 14.36 19.92
CA ASN A 654 -7.55 15.20 20.27
C ASN A 654 -8.52 15.23 19.07
N ALA A 655 -9.73 15.77 19.24
CA ALA A 655 -10.74 15.82 18.19
C ALA A 655 -10.27 16.46 16.86
N ALA A 656 -9.25 17.33 16.89
CA ALA A 656 -8.71 17.98 15.70
C ALA A 656 -7.73 17.10 14.92
N ASN A 657 -6.89 16.31 15.60
CA ASN A 657 -5.95 15.40 14.94
C ASN A 657 -6.53 14.01 14.70
N TYR A 658 -7.56 13.61 15.47
CA TYR A 658 -8.14 12.28 15.44
C TYR A 658 -8.66 11.85 14.06
N ALA A 659 -9.27 12.76 13.29
CA ALA A 659 -9.87 12.41 12.01
C ALA A 659 -8.85 12.03 10.91
N VAL A 660 -7.58 12.43 11.05
CA VAL A 660 -6.55 12.23 10.01
C VAL A 660 -5.57 11.09 10.31
N ILE A 661 -5.47 10.64 11.57
CA ILE A 661 -4.55 9.56 12.00
C ILE A 661 -5.24 8.36 12.66
N ALA A 662 -6.58 8.31 12.65
CA ALA A 662 -7.32 7.16 13.17
C ALA A 662 -7.65 6.19 12.03
N VAL A 663 -6.96 5.06 12.00
CA VAL A 663 -7.30 3.95 11.11
C VAL A 663 -8.57 3.29 11.65
N SER A 664 -9.59 3.18 10.80
CA SER A 664 -10.84 2.48 11.11
C SER A 664 -10.92 1.25 10.22
N THR A 665 -10.38 0.13 10.68
CA THR A 665 -10.55 -1.17 10.06
C THR A 665 -11.91 -1.79 10.43
N THR A 666 -12.62 -2.31 9.42
CA THR A 666 -13.65 -3.37 9.58
C THR A 666 -13.05 -4.64 10.20
N PHE A 667 -11.72 -4.75 10.15
CA PHE A 667 -10.84 -5.74 10.78
C PHE A 667 -10.69 -5.55 12.31
N GLY A 668 -11.77 -5.11 12.96
CA GLY A 668 -11.91 -5.15 14.40
C GLY A 668 -11.42 -3.92 15.15
N THR A 669 -10.81 -2.91 14.51
CA THR A 669 -10.77 -1.60 15.18
C THR A 669 -12.21 -1.11 15.26
N SER A 670 -12.71 -1.07 16.48
CA SER A 670 -13.93 -0.38 16.84
C SER A 670 -14.09 0.90 16.00
N PRO A 671 -15.30 1.27 15.51
CA PRO A 671 -15.55 2.56 14.85
C PRO A 671 -15.19 3.77 15.75
N TYR A 672 -14.72 3.52 16.97
CA TYR A 672 -14.27 4.46 17.98
C TYR A 672 -12.72 4.58 18.12
N GLY A 673 -11.91 4.16 17.14
CA GLY A 673 -10.51 4.64 16.97
C GLY A 673 -9.35 3.70 17.31
N PRO A 674 -8.16 4.26 17.67
CA PRO A 674 -6.91 3.53 17.92
C PRO A 674 -7.08 2.31 18.82
N VAL A 675 -6.49 1.16 18.44
CA VAL A 675 -6.52 -0.09 19.22
C VAL A 675 -5.13 -0.41 19.79
N ALA A 676 -5.09 -0.76 21.08
CA ALA A 676 -3.83 -1.15 21.71
C ALA A 676 -3.34 -2.55 21.29
N LEU A 677 -4.22 -3.57 21.24
CA LEU A 677 -3.83 -4.93 20.87
C LEU A 677 -4.87 -5.63 19.97
N THR A 678 -4.45 -6.09 18.80
CA THR A 678 -5.27 -6.87 17.86
C THR A 678 -4.71 -8.27 17.70
N VAL A 679 -5.52 -9.32 17.89
CA VAL A 679 -5.06 -10.72 17.89
C VAL A 679 -5.87 -11.59 16.93
N TYR A 680 -5.25 -11.91 15.80
CA TYR A 680 -5.66 -12.88 14.78
C TYR A 680 -4.79 -14.13 14.85
N SER A 681 -4.64 -14.71 16.05
CA SER A 681 -3.73 -15.83 16.31
C SER A 681 -4.24 -16.68 17.46
N SER A 682 -3.85 -17.94 17.54
CA SER A 682 -4.18 -18.86 18.64
C SER A 682 -2.94 -19.24 19.45
N GLY A 683 -3.15 -19.77 20.65
CA GLY A 683 -2.11 -20.33 21.50
C GLY A 683 -1.25 -19.29 22.22
N ASN A 684 -1.60 -18.00 22.18
CA ASN A 684 -0.83 -16.96 22.83
C ASN A 684 -1.19 -16.85 24.33
N VAL A 685 -0.25 -16.33 25.12
CA VAL A 685 -0.45 -15.99 26.53
C VAL A 685 -0.37 -14.47 26.68
N ILE A 686 -1.49 -13.84 27.05
CA ILE A 686 -1.63 -12.40 27.17
C ILE A 686 -1.97 -12.05 28.61
N SER A 687 -0.97 -11.61 29.37
CA SER A 687 -1.11 -11.51 30.83
C SER A 687 -0.46 -10.28 31.44
N GLY A 688 -1.04 -9.73 32.49
CA GLY A 688 -0.42 -8.65 33.26
C GLY A 688 -0.23 -7.32 32.52
N ASN A 689 -0.90 -7.11 31.36
CA ASN A 689 -0.76 -5.88 30.59
C ASN A 689 -1.71 -4.78 31.12
N PHE A 690 -1.33 -3.51 30.93
CA PHE A 690 -2.09 -2.34 31.36
C PHE A 690 -2.63 -1.58 30.16
N PHE A 691 -3.95 -1.51 30.02
CA PHE A 691 -4.62 -0.82 28.91
C PHE A 691 -5.29 0.46 29.40
N ILE A 692 -4.61 1.60 29.19
CA ILE A 692 -5.06 2.96 29.51
C ILE A 692 -5.36 3.70 28.20
N VAL A 693 -6.25 3.10 27.40
CA VAL A 693 -6.64 3.57 26.05
C VAL A 693 -8.16 3.46 25.88
N TYR A 694 -8.69 4.12 24.86
CA TYR A 694 -10.12 4.03 24.55
C TYR A 694 -10.53 2.66 24.02
N ASN A 695 -9.81 2.10 23.04
CA ASN A 695 -10.02 0.73 22.56
C ASN A 695 -8.83 -0.15 22.96
N THR A 696 -9.08 -1.09 23.85
CA THR A 696 -8.01 -1.82 24.55
C THR A 696 -7.47 -2.98 23.73
N ALA A 697 -8.28 -4.01 23.52
CA ALA A 697 -7.84 -5.23 22.86
C ALA A 697 -9.01 -5.89 22.13
N ILE A 698 -8.70 -6.54 21.01
CA ILE A 698 -9.67 -7.24 20.18
C ILE A 698 -9.08 -8.57 19.72
N SER A 699 -9.93 -9.59 19.62
CA SER A 699 -9.61 -10.87 18.97
C SER A 699 -10.79 -11.25 18.08
N PRO A 700 -10.79 -10.79 16.81
CA PRO A 700 -11.93 -10.94 15.92
C PRO A 700 -12.16 -12.39 15.49
N ASN A 701 -13.39 -12.78 15.20
CA ASN A 701 -13.73 -14.16 14.82
C ASN A 701 -13.72 -14.41 13.30
N TYR A 702 -12.78 -13.81 12.57
CA TYR A 702 -12.62 -14.03 11.14
C TYR A 702 -11.15 -13.88 10.72
N SER A 703 -10.81 -14.48 9.58
CA SER A 703 -9.50 -14.35 8.95
C SER A 703 -9.38 -13.00 8.26
N ILE A 704 -8.26 -12.31 8.49
CA ILE A 704 -7.95 -11.06 7.76
C ILE A 704 -7.83 -11.24 6.24
N TYR A 705 -7.33 -12.40 5.80
CA TYR A 705 -7.11 -12.68 4.38
C TYR A 705 -8.39 -13.01 3.61
N SER A 706 -9.38 -13.61 4.28
CA SER A 706 -10.52 -14.20 3.60
C SER A 706 -11.87 -13.66 4.06
N GLY A 707 -11.91 -12.92 5.16
CA GLY A 707 -13.15 -12.47 5.81
C GLY A 707 -14.02 -13.60 6.36
N TYR A 708 -13.65 -14.87 6.15
CA TYR A 708 -14.40 -16.02 6.65
C TYR A 708 -14.25 -16.16 8.16
N GLY A 709 -15.29 -16.67 8.81
CA GLY A 709 -15.30 -16.91 10.24
C GLY A 709 -14.19 -17.88 10.69
N VAL A 710 -13.40 -17.46 11.67
CA VAL A 710 -12.29 -18.20 12.30
C VAL A 710 -12.34 -17.95 13.79
N ASN A 711 -12.19 -19.00 14.60
CA ASN A 711 -12.12 -18.83 16.05
C ASN A 711 -10.65 -18.90 16.49
N TYR A 712 -10.18 -17.81 17.09
CA TYR A 712 -8.85 -17.73 17.68
C TYR A 712 -8.93 -17.97 19.19
N THR A 713 -8.03 -18.77 19.73
CA THR A 713 -8.08 -19.17 21.15
C THR A 713 -6.78 -18.82 21.86
N ASP A 714 -6.84 -17.84 22.76
CA ASP A 714 -5.70 -17.38 23.55
C ASP A 714 -6.01 -17.40 25.05
N THR A 715 -4.94 -17.39 25.86
CA THR A 715 -5.04 -17.30 27.32
C THR A 715 -4.89 -15.85 27.76
N TRP A 716 -5.95 -15.29 28.34
CA TRP A 716 -5.96 -13.94 28.92
C TRP A 716 -6.00 -14.00 30.44
N ASN A 717 -5.11 -13.30 31.15
CA ASN A 717 -5.09 -13.32 32.60
C ASN A 717 -4.50 -12.06 33.25
N HIS A 718 -5.06 -11.59 34.36
CA HIS A 718 -4.48 -10.49 35.16
C HIS A 718 -4.23 -9.19 34.39
N ASN A 719 -4.97 -8.91 33.32
CA ASN A 719 -4.81 -7.64 32.61
C ASN A 719 -5.58 -6.53 33.33
N PHE A 720 -5.02 -5.33 33.33
CA PHE A 720 -5.67 -4.12 33.83
C PHE A 720 -6.34 -3.35 32.69
N TRP A 721 -7.59 -2.96 32.89
CA TRP A 721 -8.43 -2.34 31.87
C TRP A 721 -9.04 -1.04 32.43
N TRP A 722 -8.62 0.12 31.93
CA TRP A 722 -9.06 1.42 32.48
C TRP A 722 -10.58 1.66 32.31
N ASN A 723 -11.17 1.23 31.19
CA ASN A 723 -12.60 1.40 30.88
C ASN A 723 -13.42 0.11 31.06
N TYR A 724 -13.04 -0.75 32.01
CA TYR A 724 -13.77 -1.99 32.28
C TYR A 724 -15.13 -1.69 32.93
N VAL A 725 -16.20 -2.12 32.27
CA VAL A 725 -17.52 -2.19 32.90
C VAL A 725 -17.96 -3.64 32.85
N ASN A 726 -18.17 -4.20 34.05
CA ASN A 726 -18.66 -5.56 34.23
C ASN A 726 -20.11 -5.65 33.72
N ARG A 727 -20.28 -5.87 32.42
CA ARG A 727 -21.53 -6.35 31.83
C ARG A 727 -21.39 -7.85 31.65
N SER A 728 -22.49 -8.59 31.84
CA SER A 728 -22.58 -10.05 31.90
C SER A 728 -22.22 -10.80 30.61
N GLY A 729 -21.04 -10.56 30.04
CA GLY A 729 -20.47 -11.19 28.86
C GLY A 729 -18.94 -10.94 28.80
N PRO A 730 -18.23 -11.46 27.78
CA PRO A 730 -16.76 -11.38 27.66
C PRO A 730 -16.22 -9.96 27.40
N TYR A 731 -16.99 -8.93 27.71
CA TYR A 731 -16.76 -7.55 27.29
C TYR A 731 -15.97 -6.75 28.35
N ASN A 732 -15.04 -5.93 27.88
CA ASN A 732 -14.92 -4.57 28.36
C ASN A 732 -15.63 -3.66 27.33
N ASN A 733 -16.01 -2.42 27.67
CA ASN A 733 -16.98 -1.66 26.87
C ASN A 733 -16.61 -1.41 25.39
N ASN A 734 -15.34 -1.58 24.99
CA ASN A 734 -14.84 -1.24 23.65
C ASN A 734 -13.98 -2.34 22.98
N GLY A 735 -13.74 -3.48 23.65
CA GLY A 735 -12.94 -4.60 23.15
C GLY A 735 -13.78 -5.86 22.95
N GLN A 736 -13.78 -6.41 21.73
CA GLN A 736 -14.45 -7.67 21.41
C GLN A 736 -13.43 -8.81 21.50
N ILE A 737 -13.39 -9.52 22.63
CA ILE A 737 -12.70 -10.82 22.74
C ILE A 737 -13.75 -11.88 22.41
N THR A 738 -13.71 -12.39 21.18
CA THR A 738 -14.79 -13.28 20.69
C THR A 738 -14.71 -14.68 21.30
N SER A 739 -13.51 -15.12 21.67
CA SER A 739 -13.26 -16.35 22.43
C SER A 739 -12.10 -16.14 23.41
N GLY A 740 -12.32 -16.55 24.67
CA GLY A 740 -11.41 -16.29 25.78
C GLY A 740 -12.04 -15.34 26.81
N TYR A 741 -11.74 -15.57 28.08
CA TYR A 741 -12.08 -14.65 29.17
C TYR A 741 -10.76 -14.20 29.79
N ASP A 742 -10.66 -12.92 30.15
CA ASP A 742 -9.70 -12.56 31.20
C ASP A 742 -10.22 -13.18 32.50
N ASN A 743 -9.54 -14.25 32.95
CA ASN A 743 -10.02 -15.03 34.09
C ASN A 743 -9.90 -14.27 35.42
N SER A 744 -9.08 -13.22 35.47
CA SER A 744 -8.82 -12.45 36.70
C SER A 744 -8.52 -10.97 36.38
N PRO A 745 -9.47 -10.19 35.83
CA PRO A 745 -9.20 -8.81 35.46
C PRO A 745 -8.87 -7.97 36.69
N ILE A 746 -7.84 -7.12 36.59
CA ILE A 746 -7.50 -6.18 37.66
C ILE A 746 -8.44 -4.97 37.52
N ILE A 747 -9.33 -4.78 38.49
CA ILE A 747 -10.28 -3.66 38.53
C ILE A 747 -9.83 -2.68 39.61
N ILE A 748 -9.55 -1.43 39.23
CA ILE A 748 -9.30 -0.34 40.18
C ILE A 748 -10.49 0.62 40.14
N HIS A 749 -11.31 0.60 41.19
CA HIS A 749 -12.42 1.54 41.34
C HIS A 749 -11.88 2.95 41.70
N GLY A 750 -12.29 4.01 40.98
CA GLY A 750 -12.09 5.41 41.41
C GLY A 750 -11.23 6.32 40.53
N PHE A 751 -10.92 5.97 39.28
CA PHE A 751 -10.05 6.78 38.39
C PHE A 751 -10.68 8.06 37.79
N GLU A 752 -11.90 8.45 38.17
CA GLU A 752 -12.67 9.46 37.43
C GLU A 752 -12.20 10.92 37.57
N ARG A 753 -11.23 11.30 38.42
CA ARG A 753 -10.91 12.74 38.65
C ARG A 753 -9.47 13.16 38.92
N TYR A 754 -8.47 12.28 38.81
CA TYR A 754 -7.09 12.70 39.05
C TYR A 754 -6.25 12.68 37.77
N HIS A 755 -5.69 13.85 37.46
CA HIS A 755 -4.64 14.02 36.45
C HIS A 755 -3.61 12.89 36.57
N VAL A 756 -3.41 12.16 35.48
CA VAL A 756 -2.45 11.06 35.31
C VAL A 756 -1.03 11.58 35.53
N ARG A 757 -0.62 11.70 36.79
CA ARG A 757 0.75 12.10 37.20
C ARG A 757 1.41 11.10 38.15
N ILE A 758 0.73 10.02 38.50
CA ILE A 758 1.20 9.06 39.51
C ILE A 758 1.02 7.68 38.91
N LEU A 759 2.11 7.10 38.39
CA LEU A 759 2.40 5.66 38.22
C LEU A 759 3.68 5.44 37.39
N VAL A 760 4.13 6.44 36.62
CA VAL A 760 5.36 6.33 35.81
C VAL A 760 6.64 6.27 36.67
N ASN A 761 6.64 6.83 37.89
CA ASN A 761 7.84 6.86 38.74
C ASN A 761 8.09 5.54 39.51
N ASP A 762 7.06 4.73 39.78
CA ASP A 762 7.25 3.45 40.48
C ASP A 762 7.74 2.32 39.56
N PHE A 763 7.55 2.46 38.23
CA PHE A 763 8.05 1.49 37.24
C PHE A 763 9.56 1.60 36.95
N LYS A 764 10.21 2.73 37.30
CA LYS A 764 11.68 2.85 37.17
C LYS A 764 12.47 2.14 38.28
N HIS A 765 11.79 1.62 39.31
CA HIS A 765 12.42 1.06 40.51
C HIS A 765 11.98 -0.37 40.85
N ARG A 766 11.38 -1.12 39.92
CA ARG A 766 11.09 -2.56 40.09
C ARG A 766 11.55 -3.38 38.90
#